data_AF-A0A7C4GDY9-F1
#
_entry.id   AF-A0A7C4GDY9-F1
#
_cell.length_a   1.000
_cell.length_b   1.000
_cell.length_c   1.000
_cell.angle_alpha   90.00
_cell.angle_beta   90.00
_cell.angle_gamma   90.00
#
_symmetry.space_group_name_H-M   'P 1'
#
loop_
_entity.id
_entity.type
_entity.pdbx_description
1 polymer ?
#
loop_
_entity_poly.entity_id
_entity_poly.type
_entity_poly.pdbx_seq_one_letter_code
_entity_poly.pdbx_strand_id
1 'polypeptide(L)'
;MGAGRTIPAGLAFLLLAATTSAQVAGPDGMAKGMNFIRVSSAFSYSSIPARQSLSRLKDSCSVNWVAIVPVWWMSDTGSSSIFWMLDMSPSDAEVRDVIRQARRRGLKVLLKPEVHCVSGVWSGEHDPHDEAWFHSYRSFLERYAGIAQQEQCALFCIGTALDRSADEQWETAQWRSLIQAAKGLYNGPIVYAADWRTYRSIEFWDELDYVGINAGFPLWNDATPWPEPEYPSVACLARQWKTTWLPEIEAFRRTLADTLKPVLFTEVGYRSVVGASRRPWDRELSGEYSPTEQRNCYMAVLHSLLGRPWFAGWFWTGWTTDPEQGGPGDTSYTPKGKPAETVLRHWNRAIGTHRAATVFYHLLGPNDFYLRAGPTLDSLVADHANWVAISPWWFMADTNAGWDTIAPDPYYSPGDEAMRTAIRLARARGLRVMLAPHVLALQDGTWIWTNQFNPGSLPGNGLRKWFHDYRNFIVHYAAFAEEESCDLLSVGNELNHTTNDPAEVALWRDSVVPAVRAVYSGPLTYNAYWGFLDDRNNGPHEAVDSSFWAVLDFCGINAYFQLYPKEGFPSDTTWNQTPEVEDIARGVSPYNPLAWEQKWLPKLESLYRAIQRPVLFTEVGFGSFDSTAWYTSGQPGFGWSRMSVGCTLDLYSVCFPVDTMTGYAVGAGGTILKTANVGTSWQSIPSGTANDLFAVHFPVRDTGYAVGEQGTILKIVPGSVGVVDWQPPTTVSCFGVHFPGGPQTGFVVGFRESAPAGVGLILKTTDGGGSWSRYSWPPGQEVTDSLRAVHFPSAACGYVVGNNGVILKTTDAGASWRRLDAGPTVDLRGVFFRSPDTGYVVGDSGFFMMTGDGAETWILDRATDRTWPVPFNAVGFPVGDSETTTPVPVYAVGDYGRILRVEELNSDLPLNRFHQRSLPCGIGHLRSVCFPSGRRTGFAVGDKGTILRTRRGGRLTIDFNEQVNCYEATFRAFWGDQLRPEPRPWFYGFYWWYYHVSATPRETEFEEWLSSMTPQQKPAGRVLRGWFAAPFE
;
A
#
# COMPACT_ATOMS: atom_id res chain seq x y z
N MET A 1 -9.63 15.55 -64.66
CA MET A 1 -8.78 14.77 -65.60
C MET A 1 -7.38 15.32 -65.52
N GLY A 2 -6.41 14.49 -65.14
CA GLY A 2 -5.00 14.86 -64.98
C GLY A 2 -4.28 13.72 -64.30
N ALA A 3 -3.77 12.79 -65.11
CA ALA A 3 -3.25 11.49 -64.71
C ALA A 3 -1.73 11.52 -64.45
N GLY A 4 -1.30 10.63 -63.55
CA GLY A 4 -0.07 9.84 -63.76
C GLY A 4 1.15 10.26 -62.93
N ARG A 5 1.51 9.46 -61.92
CA ARG A 5 2.51 8.38 -62.02
C ARG A 5 2.90 7.89 -60.62
N THR A 6 2.71 6.61 -60.39
CA THR A 6 3.25 5.82 -59.29
C THR A 6 4.74 5.56 -59.52
N ILE A 7 5.56 5.69 -58.47
CA ILE A 7 6.95 5.21 -58.41
C ILE A 7 7.01 4.12 -57.32
N PRO A 8 7.57 2.93 -57.60
CA PRO A 8 7.60 1.82 -56.64
C PRO A 8 8.72 2.00 -55.59
N ALA A 9 8.43 1.53 -54.38
CA ALA A 9 9.34 1.54 -53.23
C ALA A 9 10.49 0.54 -53.43
N GLY A 10 11.72 1.06 -53.53
CA GLY A 10 12.94 0.26 -53.54
C GLY A 10 14.18 1.16 -53.50
N LEU A 11 14.93 1.07 -52.39
CA LEU A 11 16.21 1.71 -52.09
C LEU A 11 16.25 3.25 -51.96
N ALA A 12 16.12 3.70 -50.71
CA ALA A 12 16.93 4.80 -50.18
C ALA A 12 17.60 4.30 -48.89
N PHE A 13 18.66 3.51 -49.06
CA PHE A 13 19.64 3.20 -48.01
C PHE A 13 20.83 4.16 -48.21
N LEU A 14 21.39 4.62 -47.08
CA LEU A 14 22.57 5.51 -46.90
C LEU A 14 22.28 7.02 -46.81
N LEU A 15 22.04 7.50 -45.58
CA LEU A 15 23.03 8.29 -44.81
C LEU A 15 22.34 8.92 -43.59
N LEU A 16 22.49 8.28 -42.43
CA LEU A 16 22.47 8.91 -41.11
C LEU A 16 23.17 7.92 -40.16
N ALA A 17 24.50 7.97 -40.16
CA ALA A 17 25.33 7.40 -39.11
C ALA A 17 25.71 8.51 -38.13
N ALA A 18 25.79 8.14 -36.84
CA ALA A 18 26.15 8.91 -35.65
C ALA A 18 25.11 9.95 -35.20
N THR A 19 24.51 9.84 -34.02
CA THR A 19 25.15 9.62 -32.71
C THR A 19 24.26 8.78 -31.79
N THR A 20 24.64 7.52 -31.54
CA THR A 20 24.11 6.78 -30.39
C THR A 20 24.98 7.13 -29.20
N SER A 21 24.61 8.15 -28.43
CA SER A 21 25.06 8.20 -27.05
C SER A 21 24.51 6.96 -26.34
N ALA A 22 25.36 6.22 -25.63
CA ALA A 22 24.96 5.06 -24.85
C ALA A 22 23.87 5.48 -23.87
N GLN A 23 22.62 5.19 -24.23
CA GLN A 23 21.45 5.51 -23.43
C GLN A 23 21.59 4.73 -22.12
N VAL A 24 21.66 5.47 -21.01
CA VAL A 24 21.67 4.90 -19.66
C VAL A 24 20.54 3.88 -19.56
N ALA A 25 20.92 2.63 -19.30
CA ALA A 25 19.98 1.54 -19.23
C ALA A 25 19.17 1.70 -17.92
N GLY A 26 17.84 1.83 -18.04
CA GLY A 26 16.94 1.74 -16.87
C GLY A 26 17.06 0.38 -16.16
N PRO A 27 16.33 0.14 -15.06
CA PRO A 27 16.41 -1.11 -14.28
C PRO A 27 16.29 -2.40 -15.13
N ASP A 28 15.51 -2.34 -16.23
CA ASP A 28 15.30 -3.45 -17.18
C ASP A 28 16.44 -3.63 -18.18
N GLY A 29 17.20 -2.56 -18.45
CA GLY A 29 18.38 -2.58 -19.30
C GLY A 29 19.69 -2.86 -18.55
N MET A 30 19.66 -2.85 -17.22
CA MET A 30 20.83 -3.06 -16.36
C MET A 30 21.40 -4.48 -16.53
N ALA A 31 22.74 -4.57 -16.59
CA ALA A 31 23.45 -5.84 -16.60
C ALA A 31 23.37 -6.49 -15.21
N LYS A 32 22.57 -7.56 -15.08
CA LYS A 32 22.53 -8.44 -13.91
C LYS A 32 23.32 -9.70 -14.26
N GLY A 33 24.64 -9.56 -14.26
CA GLY A 33 25.56 -10.53 -14.84
C GLY A 33 26.37 -11.34 -13.83
N MET A 34 27.01 -12.39 -14.34
CA MET A 34 27.98 -13.24 -13.64
C MET A 34 29.10 -13.63 -14.61
N ASN A 35 30.34 -13.65 -14.14
CA ASN A 35 31.50 -14.21 -14.85
C ASN A 35 31.44 -15.73 -14.82
N PHE A 36 31.48 -16.35 -15.99
CA PHE A 36 31.38 -17.79 -16.21
C PHE A 36 32.73 -18.36 -16.69
N ILE A 37 33.44 -18.97 -15.74
CA ILE A 37 34.87 -19.30 -15.87
C ILE A 37 35.04 -20.80 -16.17
N ARG A 38 35.85 -21.11 -17.18
CA ARG A 38 36.24 -22.49 -17.50
C ARG A 38 37.28 -23.01 -16.50
N VAL A 39 37.05 -24.19 -15.91
CA VAL A 39 37.96 -24.79 -14.91
C VAL A 39 39.07 -25.63 -15.55
N SER A 40 38.73 -26.50 -16.51
CA SER A 40 39.69 -27.42 -17.15
C SER A 40 39.13 -27.95 -18.48
N SER A 41 39.90 -28.80 -19.17
CA SER A 41 39.44 -29.52 -20.37
C SER A 41 38.30 -30.50 -20.10
N ALA A 42 38.25 -31.12 -18.92
CA ALA A 42 37.13 -31.97 -18.51
C ALA A 42 35.82 -31.17 -18.30
N PHE A 43 35.96 -29.93 -17.82
CA PHE A 43 34.85 -28.98 -17.64
C PHE A 43 34.89 -27.89 -18.71
N SER A 44 35.10 -28.27 -19.97
CA SER A 44 35.18 -27.29 -21.04
C SER A 44 33.84 -26.62 -21.33
N TYR A 45 33.86 -25.49 -22.02
CA TYR A 45 32.65 -24.73 -22.35
C TYR A 45 31.61 -25.52 -23.18
N SER A 46 32.02 -26.55 -23.92
CA SER A 46 31.12 -27.44 -24.68
C SER A 46 30.68 -28.68 -23.92
N SER A 47 31.23 -28.91 -22.72
CA SER A 47 30.93 -30.07 -21.90
C SER A 47 29.46 -30.07 -21.40
N ILE A 48 28.96 -31.25 -21.05
CA ILE A 48 27.65 -31.39 -20.39
C ILE A 48 27.64 -30.69 -19.01
N PRO A 49 28.68 -30.85 -18.16
CA PRO A 49 28.80 -30.10 -16.91
C PRO A 49 28.68 -28.57 -17.08
N ALA A 50 29.35 -27.98 -18.08
CA ALA A 50 29.24 -26.54 -18.33
C ALA A 50 27.82 -26.11 -18.71
N ARG A 51 27.11 -26.92 -19.52
CA ARG A 51 25.69 -26.71 -19.87
C ARG A 51 24.79 -26.71 -18.63
N GLN A 52 25.01 -27.64 -17.71
CA GLN A 52 24.26 -27.74 -16.46
C GLN A 52 24.55 -26.55 -15.55
N SER A 53 25.83 -26.18 -15.40
CA SER A 53 26.23 -25.04 -14.59
C SER A 53 25.67 -23.72 -15.14
N LEU A 54 25.68 -23.52 -16.46
CA LEU A 54 25.09 -22.34 -17.11
C LEU A 54 23.56 -22.29 -16.96
N SER A 55 22.87 -23.44 -17.04
CA SER A 55 21.42 -23.48 -16.77
C SER A 55 21.13 -23.09 -15.33
N ARG A 56 21.84 -23.71 -14.37
CA ARG A 56 21.69 -23.37 -12.96
C ARG A 56 21.95 -21.88 -12.74
N LEU A 57 23.02 -21.31 -13.30
CA LEU A 57 23.31 -19.88 -13.15
C LEU A 57 22.11 -19.01 -13.54
N LYS A 58 21.53 -19.27 -14.72
CA LYS A 58 20.35 -18.52 -15.17
C LYS A 58 19.19 -18.72 -14.18
N ASP A 59 18.86 -19.96 -13.88
CA ASP A 59 17.61 -20.31 -13.20
C ASP A 59 17.67 -19.94 -11.70
N SER A 60 18.82 -20.19 -11.07
CA SER A 60 19.02 -20.02 -9.63
C SER A 60 19.40 -18.60 -9.23
N CYS A 61 20.11 -17.84 -10.07
CA CYS A 61 20.47 -16.44 -9.79
C CYS A 61 19.58 -15.45 -10.55
N SER A 62 18.73 -15.91 -11.47
CA SER A 62 17.84 -15.05 -12.28
C SER A 62 18.59 -13.93 -13.03
N VAL A 63 19.78 -14.25 -13.53
CA VAL A 63 20.63 -13.32 -14.30
C VAL A 63 20.09 -13.10 -15.72
N ASN A 64 20.31 -11.91 -16.28
CA ASN A 64 19.99 -11.57 -17.68
C ASN A 64 21.25 -11.42 -18.56
N TRP A 65 22.43 -11.40 -17.95
CA TRP A 65 23.72 -11.36 -18.64
C TRP A 65 24.65 -12.47 -18.13
N VAL A 66 25.60 -12.87 -18.98
CA VAL A 66 26.75 -13.70 -18.59
C VAL A 66 28.01 -13.17 -19.25
N ALA A 67 29.10 -13.09 -18.48
CA ALA A 67 30.43 -12.80 -19.02
C ALA A 67 31.15 -14.11 -19.30
N ILE A 68 31.50 -14.36 -20.57
CA ILE A 68 32.29 -15.52 -20.98
C ILE A 68 33.77 -15.09 -20.98
N VAL A 69 34.60 -15.81 -20.22
CA VAL A 69 35.98 -15.41 -19.91
C VAL A 69 37.00 -16.40 -20.49
N PRO A 70 37.31 -16.33 -21.81
CA PRO A 70 38.38 -17.14 -22.37
C PRO A 70 39.76 -16.59 -22.00
N VAL A 71 40.67 -17.48 -21.60
CA VAL A 71 42.01 -17.11 -21.10
C VAL A 71 43.11 -17.57 -22.04
N TRP A 72 44.03 -16.67 -22.40
CA TRP A 72 45.34 -16.98 -23.00
C TRP A 72 46.46 -16.64 -22.01
N TRP A 73 47.69 -17.04 -22.34
CA TRP A 73 48.79 -17.05 -21.37
C TRP A 73 50.01 -16.27 -21.85
N MET A 74 50.73 -15.70 -20.90
CA MET A 74 52.09 -15.21 -21.04
C MET A 74 52.97 -15.91 -19.99
N SER A 75 54.27 -16.04 -20.21
CA SER A 75 55.15 -16.74 -19.25
C SER A 75 55.18 -16.04 -17.89
N ASP A 76 55.36 -14.72 -17.89
CA ASP A 76 55.37 -13.82 -16.75
C ASP A 76 55.10 -12.38 -17.22
N THR A 77 55.15 -11.42 -16.30
CA THR A 77 54.92 -9.99 -16.56
C THR A 77 56.04 -9.29 -17.33
N GLY A 78 57.12 -9.97 -17.72
CA GLY A 78 58.14 -9.44 -18.63
C GLY A 78 58.02 -10.00 -20.06
N SER A 79 57.05 -10.88 -20.32
CA SER A 79 56.92 -11.59 -21.59
C SER A 79 56.16 -10.77 -22.65
N SER A 80 56.75 -10.65 -23.84
CA SER A 80 56.12 -10.01 -25.00
C SER A 80 55.22 -10.93 -25.82
N SER A 81 55.12 -12.21 -25.45
CA SER A 81 54.41 -13.23 -26.24
C SER A 81 53.19 -13.75 -25.49
N ILE A 82 52.03 -13.59 -26.12
CA ILE A 82 50.76 -14.15 -25.66
C ILE A 82 50.45 -15.38 -26.51
N PHE A 83 50.26 -16.52 -25.84
CA PHE A 83 50.07 -17.80 -26.49
C PHE A 83 48.88 -18.56 -25.91
N TRP A 84 48.33 -19.41 -26.76
CA TRP A 84 47.30 -20.36 -26.37
C TRP A 84 47.95 -21.55 -25.66
N MET A 85 47.47 -21.93 -24.48
CA MET A 85 48.01 -23.06 -23.74
C MET A 85 47.08 -24.28 -23.86
N LEU A 86 47.66 -25.41 -24.26
CA LEU A 86 46.94 -26.69 -24.37
C LEU A 86 46.29 -27.04 -23.02
N ASP A 87 45.04 -27.52 -23.07
CA ASP A 87 44.16 -27.86 -21.94
C ASP A 87 43.71 -26.71 -21.03
N MET A 88 44.46 -25.61 -20.95
CA MET A 88 44.14 -24.46 -20.10
C MET A 88 43.34 -23.38 -20.83
N SER A 89 43.65 -23.14 -22.11
CA SER A 89 42.92 -22.19 -22.94
C SER A 89 41.76 -22.88 -23.70
N PRO A 90 40.57 -22.25 -23.77
CA PRO A 90 39.48 -22.80 -24.56
C PRO A 90 39.77 -22.69 -26.06
N SER A 91 39.23 -23.60 -26.86
CA SER A 91 39.23 -23.43 -28.32
C SER A 91 38.17 -22.41 -28.77
N ASP A 92 38.32 -21.83 -29.96
CA ASP A 92 37.29 -20.94 -30.52
C ASP A 92 35.93 -21.63 -30.63
N ALA A 93 35.92 -22.93 -30.97
CA ALA A 93 34.69 -23.71 -31.07
C ALA A 93 33.96 -23.79 -29.73
N GLU A 94 34.72 -24.00 -28.64
CA GLU A 94 34.20 -24.02 -27.28
C GLU A 94 33.61 -22.67 -26.86
N VAL A 95 34.32 -21.57 -27.16
CA VAL A 95 33.86 -20.21 -26.86
C VAL A 95 32.57 -19.90 -27.63
N ARG A 96 32.53 -20.19 -28.92
CA ARG A 96 31.32 -19.99 -29.76
C ARG A 96 30.15 -20.80 -29.24
N ASP A 97 30.39 -22.06 -28.86
CA ASP A 97 29.32 -22.92 -28.38
C ASP A 97 28.71 -22.39 -27.07
N VAL A 98 29.50 -21.99 -26.06
CA VAL A 98 28.93 -21.43 -24.82
C VAL A 98 28.22 -20.09 -25.05
N ILE A 99 28.71 -19.24 -25.95
CA ILE A 99 28.00 -18.01 -26.34
C ILE A 99 26.62 -18.35 -26.92
N ARG A 100 26.56 -19.28 -27.88
CA ARG A 100 25.29 -19.75 -28.47
C ARG A 100 24.38 -20.40 -27.44
N GLN A 101 24.93 -21.13 -26.48
CA GLN A 101 24.16 -21.75 -25.40
C GLN A 101 23.56 -20.71 -24.44
N ALA A 102 24.31 -19.66 -24.11
CA ALA A 102 23.84 -18.54 -23.28
C ALA A 102 22.73 -17.77 -24.00
N ARG A 103 22.95 -17.42 -25.27
CA ARG A 103 21.97 -16.71 -26.11
C ARG A 103 20.69 -17.51 -26.33
N ARG A 104 20.78 -18.83 -26.57
CA ARG A 104 19.60 -19.72 -26.64
C ARG A 104 18.77 -19.72 -25.36
N ARG A 105 19.39 -19.37 -24.23
CA ARG A 105 18.72 -19.19 -22.94
C ARG A 105 18.31 -17.74 -22.68
N GLY A 106 18.35 -16.86 -23.68
CA GLY A 106 17.95 -15.45 -23.52
C GLY A 106 18.93 -14.60 -22.69
N LEU A 107 20.13 -15.09 -22.41
CA LEU A 107 21.17 -14.28 -21.77
C LEU A 107 21.86 -13.39 -22.82
N LYS A 108 22.06 -12.12 -22.46
CA LYS A 108 23.01 -11.26 -23.16
C LYS A 108 24.43 -11.66 -22.77
N VAL A 109 25.36 -11.54 -23.70
CA VAL A 109 26.73 -12.01 -23.50
C VAL A 109 27.70 -10.84 -23.54
N LEU A 110 28.47 -10.71 -22.46
CA LEU A 110 29.73 -9.97 -22.44
C LEU A 110 30.85 -10.97 -22.79
N LEU A 111 31.54 -10.79 -23.91
CA LEU A 111 32.74 -11.59 -24.19
C LEU A 111 33.94 -10.85 -23.61
N LYS A 112 34.59 -11.46 -22.61
CA LYS A 112 35.64 -10.85 -21.79
C LYS A 112 36.94 -11.67 -21.83
N PRO A 113 37.70 -11.61 -22.94
CA PRO A 113 38.97 -12.33 -23.05
C PRO A 113 40.01 -11.78 -22.06
N GLU A 114 40.76 -12.69 -21.41
CA GLU A 114 41.77 -12.36 -20.40
C GLU A 114 43.14 -12.97 -20.74
N VAL A 115 44.21 -12.34 -20.25
CA VAL A 115 45.58 -12.85 -20.34
C VAL A 115 46.12 -13.08 -18.93
N HIS A 116 46.60 -14.30 -18.65
CA HIS A 116 47.12 -14.70 -17.34
C HIS A 116 48.61 -15.10 -17.45
N CYS A 117 49.35 -15.05 -16.34
CA CYS A 117 50.75 -15.46 -16.31
C CYS A 117 50.89 -16.92 -15.85
N VAL A 118 51.73 -17.70 -16.53
CA VAL A 118 52.07 -19.08 -16.12
C VAL A 118 52.79 -19.09 -14.78
N SER A 119 53.60 -18.05 -14.51
CA SER A 119 54.27 -17.85 -13.21
C SER A 119 53.32 -17.68 -12.03
N GLY A 120 52.02 -17.45 -12.27
CA GLY A 120 51.04 -17.13 -11.24
C GLY A 120 51.04 -15.66 -10.80
N VAL A 121 52.00 -14.85 -11.28
CA VAL A 121 52.01 -13.40 -11.03
C VAL A 121 50.79 -12.77 -11.67
N TRP A 122 50.16 -11.83 -10.98
CA TRP A 122 49.00 -11.13 -11.51
C TRP A 122 49.37 -10.34 -12.77
N SER A 123 48.64 -10.56 -13.86
CA SER A 123 48.93 -9.92 -15.16
C SER A 123 48.78 -8.40 -15.13
N GLY A 124 48.10 -7.82 -14.15
CA GLY A 124 48.05 -6.36 -13.97
C GLY A 124 49.34 -5.72 -13.49
N GLU A 125 50.33 -6.52 -13.07
CA GLU A 125 51.70 -6.03 -12.83
C GLU A 125 52.52 -5.94 -14.12
N HIS A 126 51.98 -6.39 -15.25
CA HIS A 126 52.61 -6.24 -16.55
C HIS A 126 52.67 -4.76 -16.96
N ASP A 127 53.87 -4.31 -17.27
CA ASP A 127 54.19 -2.93 -17.64
C ASP A 127 55.03 -2.96 -18.93
N PRO A 128 54.37 -3.13 -20.10
CA PRO A 128 55.05 -3.28 -21.38
C PRO A 128 55.30 -1.95 -22.06
N HIS A 129 56.51 -1.40 -21.87
CA HIS A 129 57.07 -0.48 -22.86
C HIS A 129 57.63 -1.25 -24.08
N ASP A 130 56.78 -2.08 -24.71
CA ASP A 130 57.18 -3.08 -25.72
C ASP A 130 56.16 -3.24 -26.86
N GLU A 131 56.57 -2.82 -28.06
CA GLU A 131 55.78 -2.93 -29.29
C GLU A 131 55.48 -4.39 -29.66
N ALA A 132 56.39 -5.34 -29.36
CA ALA A 132 56.19 -6.75 -29.65
C ALA A 132 55.03 -7.34 -28.84
N TRP A 133 54.86 -6.88 -27.60
CA TRP A 133 53.73 -7.28 -26.76
C TRP A 133 52.42 -6.75 -27.32
N PHE A 134 52.33 -5.45 -27.66
CA PHE A 134 51.14 -4.86 -28.25
C PHE A 134 50.75 -5.53 -29.58
N HIS A 135 51.74 -5.97 -30.37
CA HIS A 135 51.49 -6.76 -31.58
C HIS A 135 50.88 -8.14 -31.27
N SER A 136 51.41 -8.83 -30.26
CA SER A 136 50.85 -10.11 -29.80
C SER A 136 49.44 -9.94 -29.24
N TYR A 137 49.21 -8.89 -28.44
CA TYR A 137 47.91 -8.56 -27.86
C TYR A 137 46.89 -8.18 -28.92
N ARG A 138 47.29 -7.44 -29.97
CA ARG A 138 46.43 -7.14 -31.11
C ARG A 138 45.89 -8.41 -31.77
N SER A 139 46.76 -9.39 -32.02
CA SER A 139 46.35 -10.66 -32.64
C SER A 139 45.34 -11.42 -31.78
N PHE A 140 45.54 -11.41 -30.46
CA PHE A 140 44.61 -11.97 -29.48
C PHE A 140 43.26 -11.23 -29.47
N LEU A 141 43.29 -9.90 -29.43
CA LEU A 141 42.12 -9.03 -29.37
C LEU A 141 41.27 -9.13 -30.65
N GLU A 142 41.89 -9.01 -31.83
CA GLU A 142 41.21 -9.07 -33.13
C GLU A 142 40.50 -10.43 -33.33
N ARG A 143 41.12 -11.52 -32.88
CA ARG A 143 40.51 -12.86 -32.91
C ARG A 143 39.20 -12.89 -32.13
N TYR A 144 39.19 -12.41 -30.88
CA TYR A 144 37.99 -12.42 -30.05
C TYR A 144 36.97 -11.34 -30.41
N ALA A 145 37.39 -10.19 -30.96
CA ALA A 145 36.49 -9.19 -31.53
C ALA A 145 35.71 -9.77 -32.73
N GLY A 146 36.39 -10.52 -33.60
CA GLY A 146 35.76 -11.25 -34.69
C GLY A 146 34.76 -12.31 -34.21
N ILE A 147 35.08 -13.04 -33.14
CA ILE A 147 34.14 -13.99 -32.51
C ILE A 147 32.94 -13.24 -31.91
N ALA A 148 33.17 -12.14 -31.18
CA ALA A 148 32.11 -11.33 -30.59
C ALA A 148 31.10 -10.85 -31.65
N GLN A 149 31.59 -10.39 -32.79
CA GLN A 149 30.76 -9.95 -33.92
C GLN A 149 29.97 -11.10 -34.53
N GLN A 150 30.64 -12.21 -34.85
CA GLN A 150 30.02 -13.36 -35.51
C GLN A 150 28.96 -14.04 -34.62
N GLU A 151 29.20 -14.11 -33.32
CA GLU A 151 28.27 -14.71 -32.36
C GLU A 151 27.29 -13.70 -31.75
N GLN A 152 27.32 -12.44 -32.22
CA GLN A 152 26.46 -11.33 -31.80
C GLN A 152 26.44 -11.14 -30.27
N CYS A 153 27.64 -11.06 -29.68
CA CYS A 153 27.78 -10.66 -28.27
C CYS A 153 27.23 -9.24 -28.08
N ALA A 154 26.63 -9.00 -26.93
CA ALA A 154 25.98 -7.72 -26.61
C ALA A 154 26.97 -6.68 -26.07
N LEU A 155 28.15 -7.12 -25.61
CA LEU A 155 29.25 -6.27 -25.16
C LEU A 155 30.56 -7.02 -25.39
N PHE A 156 31.62 -6.30 -25.76
CA PHE A 156 32.96 -6.86 -25.90
C PHE A 156 33.94 -6.13 -24.99
N CYS A 157 34.73 -6.87 -24.21
CA CYS A 157 35.76 -6.27 -23.38
C CYS A 157 37.13 -6.32 -24.07
N ILE A 158 37.80 -5.18 -24.15
CA ILE A 158 39.07 -5.04 -24.87
C ILE A 158 40.30 -5.36 -24.02
N GLY A 159 40.14 -5.49 -22.70
CA GLY A 159 41.22 -5.78 -21.77
C GLY A 159 40.76 -5.77 -20.32
N THR A 160 41.48 -6.50 -19.47
CA THR A 160 41.13 -6.70 -18.06
C THR A 160 42.34 -6.48 -17.18
N ALA A 161 42.30 -5.40 -16.40
CA ALA A 161 43.28 -5.02 -15.37
C ALA A 161 44.74 -4.92 -15.83
N LEU A 162 45.00 -4.63 -17.11
CA LEU A 162 46.34 -4.36 -17.67
C LEU A 162 46.70 -2.87 -17.52
N ASP A 163 46.29 -2.26 -16.41
CA ASP A 163 46.19 -0.81 -16.29
C ASP A 163 47.54 -0.11 -16.35
N ARG A 164 48.60 -0.76 -15.87
CA ARG A 164 49.97 -0.23 -15.96
C ARG A 164 50.44 -0.03 -17.39
N SER A 165 50.01 -0.89 -18.31
CA SER A 165 50.27 -0.72 -19.75
C SER A 165 49.54 0.47 -20.37
N ALA A 166 48.86 1.30 -19.58
CA ALA A 166 48.14 2.48 -20.01
C ALA A 166 48.55 3.73 -19.21
N ASP A 167 49.63 3.67 -18.43
CA ASP A 167 50.06 4.76 -17.55
C ASP A 167 51.03 5.74 -18.26
N GLU A 168 51.52 5.42 -19.48
CA GLU A 168 52.31 6.33 -20.32
C GLU A 168 51.59 6.78 -21.61
N GLN A 169 52.01 7.94 -22.16
CA GLN A 169 51.46 8.48 -23.41
C GLN A 169 51.67 7.57 -24.62
N TRP A 170 52.85 6.94 -24.74
CA TRP A 170 53.14 6.03 -25.85
C TRP A 170 52.23 4.80 -25.81
N GLU A 171 52.06 4.21 -24.63
CA GLU A 171 51.22 3.02 -24.45
C GLU A 171 49.74 3.35 -24.59
N THR A 172 49.29 4.50 -24.10
CA THR A 172 47.94 5.02 -24.34
C THR A 172 47.65 5.13 -25.83
N ALA A 173 48.62 5.58 -26.64
CA ALA A 173 48.48 5.59 -28.10
C ALA A 173 48.36 4.18 -28.70
N GLN A 174 49.08 3.19 -28.16
CA GLN A 174 48.93 1.79 -28.56
C GLN A 174 47.54 1.24 -28.19
N TRP A 175 47.02 1.52 -27.00
CA TRP A 175 45.67 1.16 -26.59
C TRP A 175 44.60 1.76 -27.49
N ARG A 176 44.73 3.05 -27.84
CA ARG A 176 43.82 3.68 -28.82
C ARG A 176 43.87 2.97 -30.17
N SER A 177 45.06 2.59 -30.65
CA SER A 177 45.21 1.78 -31.87
C SER A 177 44.50 0.42 -31.78
N LEU A 178 44.62 -0.28 -30.63
CA LEU A 178 43.92 -1.53 -30.36
C LEU A 178 42.39 -1.36 -30.32
N ILE A 179 41.90 -0.28 -29.71
CA ILE A 179 40.47 0.06 -29.68
C ILE A 179 39.92 0.23 -31.09
N GLN A 180 40.64 0.97 -31.95
CA GLN A 180 40.25 1.15 -33.35
C GLN A 180 40.28 -0.17 -34.13
N ALA A 181 41.26 -1.04 -33.87
CA ALA A 181 41.30 -2.37 -34.46
C ALA A 181 40.09 -3.22 -34.06
N ALA A 182 39.72 -3.22 -32.77
CA ALA A 182 38.54 -3.92 -32.27
C ALA A 182 37.24 -3.37 -32.87
N LYS A 183 37.07 -2.04 -32.92
CA LYS A 183 35.91 -1.38 -33.56
C LYS A 183 35.80 -1.67 -35.06
N GLY A 184 36.92 -1.90 -35.74
CA GLY A 184 36.94 -2.33 -37.15
C GLY A 184 36.36 -3.73 -37.37
N LEU A 185 36.29 -4.56 -36.33
CA LEU A 185 35.81 -5.94 -36.40
C LEU A 185 34.47 -6.17 -35.68
N TYR A 186 34.16 -5.36 -34.66
CA TYR A 186 32.98 -5.48 -33.82
C TYR A 186 32.19 -4.16 -33.76
N ASN A 187 30.91 -4.23 -34.12
CA ASN A 187 30.03 -3.06 -34.25
C ASN A 187 29.20 -2.76 -32.99
N GLY A 188 29.30 -3.61 -31.95
CA GLY A 188 28.59 -3.40 -30.69
C GLY A 188 29.39 -2.57 -29.69
N PRO A 189 28.86 -2.36 -28.48
CA PRO A 189 29.52 -1.56 -27.48
C PRO A 189 30.76 -2.26 -26.90
N ILE A 190 31.77 -1.48 -26.55
CA ILE A 190 33.03 -1.95 -25.99
C ILE A 190 33.28 -1.40 -24.58
N VAL A 191 34.00 -2.17 -23.77
CA VAL A 191 34.38 -1.81 -22.39
C VAL A 191 35.81 -2.23 -22.10
N TYR A 192 36.49 -1.52 -21.21
CA TYR A 192 37.75 -1.95 -20.60
C TYR A 192 37.50 -2.21 -19.12
N ALA A 193 37.98 -3.34 -18.59
CA ALA A 193 37.75 -3.77 -17.22
C ALA A 193 38.93 -3.38 -16.32
N ALA A 194 38.97 -2.10 -15.90
CA ALA A 194 40.06 -1.56 -15.09
C ALA A 194 40.02 -2.06 -13.64
N ASP A 195 41.16 -2.15 -12.99
CA ASP A 195 41.24 -2.43 -11.55
C ASP A 195 40.70 -1.24 -10.72
N TRP A 196 40.05 -1.57 -9.60
CA TRP A 196 39.43 -0.58 -8.71
C TRP A 196 40.41 0.47 -8.14
N ARG A 197 41.71 0.18 -8.13
CA ARG A 197 42.76 1.11 -7.66
C ARG A 197 43.11 2.15 -8.72
N THR A 198 43.04 1.77 -10.00
CA THR A 198 43.68 2.44 -11.15
C THR A 198 42.70 2.92 -12.22
N TYR A 199 41.40 2.61 -12.14
CA TYR A 199 40.41 3.06 -13.13
C TYR A 199 40.42 4.58 -13.42
N ARG A 200 40.92 5.38 -12.48
CA ARG A 200 41.06 6.84 -12.58
C ARG A 200 42.24 7.30 -13.46
N SER A 201 43.27 6.48 -13.66
CA SER A 201 44.45 6.83 -14.47
C SER A 201 44.25 6.56 -15.97
N ILE A 202 43.28 5.73 -16.35
CA ILE A 202 43.05 5.36 -17.75
C ILE A 202 42.59 6.58 -18.57
N GLU A 203 43.38 6.95 -19.59
CA GLU A 203 43.15 8.17 -20.38
C GLU A 203 42.27 7.97 -21.62
N PHE A 204 42.01 6.73 -22.04
CA PHE A 204 41.25 6.40 -23.26
C PHE A 204 39.77 6.08 -23.03
N TRP A 205 39.21 6.43 -21.86
CA TRP A 205 37.80 6.20 -21.58
C TRP A 205 36.89 6.83 -22.63
N ASP A 206 37.28 7.96 -23.23
CA ASP A 206 36.57 8.68 -24.30
C ASP A 206 36.29 7.82 -25.54
N GLU A 207 37.05 6.75 -25.78
CA GLU A 207 36.80 5.84 -26.90
C GLU A 207 35.88 4.64 -26.58
N LEU A 208 35.49 4.44 -25.32
CA LEU A 208 34.72 3.27 -24.88
C LEU A 208 33.24 3.58 -24.64
N ASP A 209 32.38 2.57 -24.51
CA ASP A 209 30.95 2.82 -24.25
C ASP A 209 30.64 2.84 -22.75
N TYR A 210 31.45 2.15 -21.94
CA TYR A 210 31.31 2.04 -20.50
C TYR A 210 32.65 2.27 -19.79
N VAL A 211 32.58 2.86 -18.59
CA VAL A 211 33.68 2.76 -17.61
C VAL A 211 33.54 1.41 -16.91
N GLY A 212 34.41 0.46 -17.25
CA GLY A 212 34.40 -0.87 -16.64
C GLY A 212 35.33 -0.94 -15.43
N ILE A 213 34.82 -1.44 -14.30
CA ILE A 213 35.60 -1.56 -13.06
C ILE A 213 35.50 -2.98 -12.52
N ASN A 214 36.65 -3.60 -12.25
CA ASN A 214 36.79 -4.78 -11.41
C ASN A 214 36.77 -4.35 -9.95
N ALA A 215 35.57 -4.30 -9.39
CA ALA A 215 35.21 -3.64 -8.14
C ALA A 215 35.61 -4.46 -6.89
N GLY A 216 36.93 -4.53 -6.64
CA GLY A 216 37.52 -5.08 -5.41
C GLY A 216 37.54 -4.09 -4.24
N PHE A 217 36.49 -3.27 -4.07
CA PHE A 217 36.49 -2.21 -3.05
C PHE A 217 36.29 -2.77 -1.62
N PRO A 218 37.21 -2.51 -0.68
CA PRO A 218 37.04 -2.91 0.72
C PRO A 218 35.82 -2.26 1.39
N LEU A 219 35.03 -3.05 2.13
CA LEU A 219 33.80 -2.61 2.81
C LEU A 219 33.98 -2.40 4.31
N TRP A 220 35.18 -2.66 4.83
CA TRP A 220 35.51 -2.49 6.23
C TRP A 220 36.95 -1.96 6.37
N ASN A 221 37.16 -1.04 7.31
CA ASN A 221 38.47 -0.45 7.58
C ASN A 221 39.28 -1.34 8.54
N ASP A 222 40.53 -1.62 8.18
CA ASP A 222 41.49 -2.36 9.02
C ASP A 222 41.74 -1.68 10.39
N ALA A 223 41.53 -0.38 10.52
CA ALA A 223 41.69 0.37 11.77
C ALA A 223 40.51 0.21 12.77
N THR A 224 39.40 -0.42 12.36
CA THR A 224 38.20 -0.57 13.22
C THR A 224 38.14 -2.00 13.80
N PRO A 225 38.09 -2.16 15.15
CA PRO A 225 38.05 -3.47 15.80
C PRO A 225 36.92 -4.36 15.27
N TRP A 226 37.19 -5.66 15.15
CA TRP A 226 36.20 -6.64 14.72
C TRP A 226 35.20 -6.89 15.85
N PRO A 227 33.89 -6.79 15.61
CA PRO A 227 32.90 -7.14 16.63
C PRO A 227 32.88 -8.66 16.78
N GLU A 228 33.46 -9.22 17.84
CA GLU A 228 33.26 -10.64 18.16
C GLU A 228 31.99 -10.84 19.00
N PRO A 229 31.19 -11.90 18.76
CA PRO A 229 31.32 -12.96 17.75
C PRO A 229 30.51 -12.69 16.45
N GLU A 230 30.14 -11.44 16.18
CA GLU A 230 29.15 -11.07 15.16
C GLU A 230 29.79 -10.56 13.85
N TYR A 231 29.51 -11.21 12.71
CA TYR A 231 29.96 -10.70 11.41
C TYR A 231 29.37 -9.30 11.11
N PRO A 232 30.08 -8.43 10.35
CA PRO A 232 29.61 -7.09 10.02
C PRO A 232 28.20 -7.11 9.39
N SER A 233 27.30 -6.32 9.96
CA SER A 233 25.94 -6.18 9.42
C SER A 233 25.95 -5.57 8.01
N VAL A 234 24.90 -5.83 7.23
CA VAL A 234 24.70 -5.24 5.90
C VAL A 234 24.76 -3.71 5.96
N ALA A 235 24.17 -3.09 6.99
CA ALA A 235 24.14 -1.65 7.16
C ALA A 235 25.55 -1.06 7.38
N CYS A 236 26.40 -1.76 8.13
CA CYS A 236 27.78 -1.33 8.35
C CYS A 236 28.61 -1.43 7.06
N LEU A 237 28.50 -2.53 6.33
CA LEU A 237 29.22 -2.72 5.06
C LEU A 237 28.74 -1.76 3.96
N ALA A 238 27.43 -1.50 3.89
CA ALA A 238 26.85 -0.54 2.94
C ALA A 238 27.26 0.91 3.23
N ARG A 239 27.64 1.23 4.47
CA ARG A 239 28.13 2.57 4.83
C ARG A 239 29.38 2.92 4.03
N GLN A 240 30.34 2.00 3.92
CA GLN A 240 31.60 2.24 3.21
C GLN A 240 31.37 2.54 1.72
N TRP A 241 30.44 1.84 1.07
CA TRP A 241 29.99 2.20 -0.27
C TRP A 241 29.44 3.63 -0.32
N LYS A 242 28.51 3.96 0.58
CA LYS A 242 27.82 5.26 0.59
C LYS A 242 28.73 6.45 0.91
N THR A 243 29.71 6.27 1.80
CA THR A 243 30.54 7.37 2.30
C THR A 243 31.89 7.51 1.59
N THR A 244 32.34 6.49 0.86
CA THR A 244 33.67 6.48 0.25
C THR A 244 33.59 6.18 -1.24
N TRP A 245 33.23 4.95 -1.61
CA TRP A 245 33.40 4.50 -3.00
C TRP A 245 32.40 5.12 -3.98
N LEU A 246 31.13 5.29 -3.58
CA LEU A 246 30.13 5.95 -4.45
C LEU A 246 30.51 7.41 -4.75
N PRO A 247 30.82 8.27 -3.75
CA PRO A 247 31.34 9.61 -4.01
C PRO A 247 32.57 9.62 -4.91
N GLU A 248 33.54 8.72 -4.70
CA GLU A 248 34.76 8.65 -5.52
C GLU A 248 34.46 8.30 -6.99
N ILE A 249 33.59 7.32 -7.24
CA ILE A 249 33.18 6.93 -8.59
C ILE A 249 32.41 8.06 -9.26
N GLU A 250 31.48 8.71 -8.54
CA GLU A 250 30.71 9.84 -9.07
C GLU A 250 31.60 11.05 -9.37
N ALA A 251 32.58 11.35 -8.50
CA ALA A 251 33.54 12.43 -8.70
C ALA A 251 34.41 12.18 -9.93
N PHE A 252 34.95 10.96 -10.08
CA PHE A 252 35.69 10.57 -11.28
C PHE A 252 34.83 10.67 -12.53
N ARG A 253 33.61 10.12 -12.52
CA ARG A 253 32.72 10.18 -13.69
C ARG A 253 32.46 11.63 -14.14
N ARG A 254 32.40 12.58 -13.21
CA ARG A 254 32.24 14.02 -13.54
C ARG A 254 33.47 14.61 -14.23
N THR A 255 34.66 14.04 -14.09
CA THR A 255 35.86 14.51 -14.81
C THR A 255 35.83 14.13 -16.29
N LEU A 256 35.00 13.16 -16.69
CA LEU A 256 34.81 12.75 -18.09
C LEU A 256 33.81 13.66 -18.85
N ALA A 257 33.80 14.96 -18.52
CA ALA A 257 32.69 15.92 -18.67
C ALA A 257 32.00 16.02 -20.06
N ASP A 258 32.62 15.57 -21.15
CA ASP A 258 32.03 15.57 -22.50
C ASP A 258 31.28 14.28 -22.85
N THR A 259 31.50 13.19 -22.10
CA THR A 259 30.83 11.91 -22.27
C THR A 259 30.55 11.31 -20.90
N LEU A 260 29.34 11.55 -20.36
CA LEU A 260 28.90 11.04 -19.05
C LEU A 260 28.67 9.51 -19.06
N LYS A 261 29.75 8.73 -19.30
CA LYS A 261 29.70 7.29 -19.58
C LYS A 261 29.08 6.54 -18.40
N PRO A 262 28.23 5.53 -18.67
CA PRO A 262 27.75 4.65 -17.62
C PRO A 262 28.90 3.81 -17.03
N VAL A 263 28.82 3.54 -15.73
CA VAL A 263 29.79 2.68 -15.03
C VAL A 263 29.24 1.27 -14.96
N LEU A 264 30.02 0.31 -15.38
CA LEU A 264 29.71 -1.12 -15.32
C LEU A 264 30.72 -1.81 -14.41
N PHE A 265 30.26 -2.55 -13.41
CA PHE A 265 31.16 -3.41 -12.66
C PHE A 265 31.40 -4.69 -13.44
N THR A 266 32.54 -4.75 -14.14
CA THR A 266 32.97 -5.89 -14.97
C THR A 266 33.38 -7.10 -14.13
N GLU A 267 33.74 -6.86 -12.86
CA GLU A 267 33.81 -7.86 -11.80
C GLU A 267 33.38 -7.25 -10.47
N VAL A 268 32.71 -8.04 -9.63
CA VAL A 268 32.52 -7.76 -8.21
C VAL A 268 32.35 -9.09 -7.47
N GLY A 269 32.91 -9.24 -6.28
CA GLY A 269 32.73 -10.47 -5.52
C GLY A 269 33.50 -10.52 -4.23
N TYR A 270 33.06 -11.46 -3.38
CA TYR A 270 33.60 -11.68 -2.05
C TYR A 270 33.71 -13.18 -1.83
N ARG A 271 34.81 -13.62 -1.21
CA ARG A 271 34.96 -15.00 -0.75
C ARG A 271 34.07 -15.26 0.46
N SER A 272 33.84 -16.53 0.74
CA SER A 272 33.08 -16.98 1.93
C SER A 272 34.04 -17.31 3.06
N VAL A 273 34.85 -16.32 3.43
CA VAL A 273 35.89 -16.40 4.46
C VAL A 273 35.78 -15.18 5.36
N VAL A 274 36.07 -15.35 6.65
CA VAL A 274 36.16 -14.23 7.59
C VAL A 274 37.18 -13.19 7.12
N GLY A 275 36.75 -11.93 7.00
CA GLY A 275 37.59 -10.82 6.54
C GLY A 275 37.55 -10.59 5.02
N ALA A 276 36.74 -11.34 4.27
CA ALA A 276 36.52 -11.09 2.84
C ALA A 276 36.01 -9.67 2.57
N SER A 277 35.29 -9.07 3.52
CA SER A 277 34.87 -7.66 3.45
C SER A 277 36.02 -6.65 3.45
N ARG A 278 37.19 -7.01 4.01
CA ARG A 278 38.40 -6.15 4.08
C ARG A 278 39.32 -6.35 2.88
N ARG A 279 39.38 -7.56 2.35
CA ARG A 279 40.27 -7.93 1.24
C ARG A 279 39.51 -8.64 0.12
N PRO A 280 38.51 -8.02 -0.50
CA PRO A 280 37.69 -8.66 -1.52
C PRO A 280 38.46 -9.06 -2.77
N TRP A 281 39.60 -8.43 -3.06
CA TRP A 281 40.47 -8.77 -4.20
C TRP A 281 41.37 -10.00 -3.93
N ASP A 282 41.54 -10.41 -2.67
CA ASP A 282 42.52 -11.41 -2.28
C ASP A 282 42.00 -12.84 -2.54
N ARG A 283 42.47 -13.42 -3.66
CA ARG A 283 42.13 -14.77 -4.10
C ARG A 283 42.73 -15.86 -3.20
N GLU A 284 43.73 -15.53 -2.38
CA GLU A 284 44.46 -16.47 -1.54
C GLU A 284 44.10 -16.38 -0.05
N LEU A 285 43.29 -15.37 0.33
CA LEU A 285 42.77 -15.16 1.69
C LEU A 285 42.36 -16.48 2.39
N SER A 286 43.06 -16.82 3.46
CA SER A 286 42.75 -18.01 4.28
C SER A 286 42.06 -17.59 5.57
N GLY A 287 41.13 -18.43 6.04
CA GLY A 287 40.36 -18.15 7.25
C GLY A 287 39.15 -19.08 7.38
N GLU A 288 38.36 -18.86 8.42
CA GLU A 288 37.17 -19.66 8.68
C GLU A 288 36.08 -19.43 7.62
N TYR A 289 35.37 -20.50 7.28
CA TYR A 289 34.26 -20.45 6.32
C TYR A 289 33.14 -19.55 6.86
N SER A 290 32.88 -18.43 6.17
CA SER A 290 31.83 -17.47 6.52
C SER A 290 30.93 -17.17 5.31
N PRO A 291 29.91 -18.03 5.06
CA PRO A 291 28.91 -17.76 4.03
C PRO A 291 28.03 -16.55 4.38
N THR A 292 27.91 -16.23 5.68
CA THR A 292 27.15 -15.08 6.19
C THR A 292 27.83 -13.77 5.85
N GLU A 293 29.15 -13.67 6.00
CA GLU A 293 29.89 -12.47 5.60
C GLU A 293 29.82 -12.24 4.10
N GLN A 294 29.97 -13.31 3.29
CA GLN A 294 29.79 -13.24 1.84
C GLN A 294 28.39 -12.71 1.49
N ARG A 295 27.33 -13.29 2.07
CA ARG A 295 25.95 -12.83 1.90
C ARG A 295 25.81 -11.33 2.22
N ASN A 296 26.35 -10.89 3.35
CA ASN A 296 26.22 -9.49 3.79
C ASN A 296 26.94 -8.53 2.84
N CYS A 297 28.10 -8.91 2.30
CA CYS A 297 28.81 -8.11 1.30
C CYS A 297 28.00 -7.98 0.00
N TYR A 298 27.40 -9.09 -0.47
CA TYR A 298 26.52 -9.07 -1.64
C TYR A 298 25.33 -8.13 -1.43
N MET A 299 24.65 -8.22 -0.29
CA MET A 299 23.56 -7.32 0.06
C MET A 299 24.03 -5.86 0.14
N ALA A 300 25.21 -5.59 0.70
CA ALA A 300 25.74 -4.24 0.84
C ALA A 300 26.00 -3.54 -0.50
N VAL A 301 26.60 -4.26 -1.47
CA VAL A 301 26.77 -3.80 -2.85
C VAL A 301 25.42 -3.47 -3.49
N LEU A 302 24.47 -4.42 -3.43
CA LEU A 302 23.14 -4.27 -4.05
C LEU A 302 22.38 -3.08 -3.44
N HIS A 303 22.33 -2.97 -2.12
CA HIS A 303 21.70 -1.85 -1.41
C HIS A 303 22.29 -0.48 -1.74
N SER A 304 23.55 -0.42 -2.20
CA SER A 304 24.25 0.85 -2.37
C SER A 304 24.18 1.36 -3.81
N LEU A 305 24.21 0.45 -4.79
CA LEU A 305 24.32 0.80 -6.22
C LEU A 305 22.96 0.89 -6.92
N LEU A 306 21.94 0.22 -6.40
CA LEU A 306 20.64 0.18 -7.05
C LEU A 306 19.93 1.53 -7.04
N GLY A 307 19.32 1.88 -8.19
CA GLY A 307 18.65 3.15 -8.41
C GLY A 307 19.56 4.32 -8.81
N ARG A 308 20.87 4.07 -9.01
CA ARG A 308 21.82 5.08 -9.50
C ARG A 308 21.70 5.19 -11.03
N PRO A 309 21.36 6.37 -11.58
CA PRO A 309 21.17 6.52 -13.02
C PRO A 309 22.47 6.37 -13.82
N TRP A 310 23.64 6.47 -13.20
CA TRP A 310 24.91 6.29 -13.92
C TRP A 310 25.37 4.83 -13.98
N PHE A 311 24.71 3.93 -13.26
CA PHE A 311 25.19 2.58 -13.05
C PHE A 311 24.54 1.59 -14.02
N ALA A 312 25.36 0.99 -14.88
CA ALA A 312 24.94 0.09 -15.95
C ALA A 312 24.76 -1.36 -15.48
N GLY A 313 25.21 -1.71 -14.27
CA GLY A 313 25.05 -3.02 -13.68
C GLY A 313 26.37 -3.67 -13.24
N TRP A 314 26.34 -4.99 -13.08
CA TRP A 314 27.43 -5.78 -12.51
C TRP A 314 27.62 -7.12 -13.18
N PHE A 315 28.81 -7.67 -13.00
CA PHE A 315 29.14 -9.06 -13.23
C PHE A 315 29.79 -9.64 -11.98
N TRP A 316 29.03 -10.44 -11.23
CA TRP A 316 29.57 -11.14 -10.07
C TRP A 316 30.66 -12.13 -10.50
N THR A 317 31.66 -12.41 -9.66
CA THR A 317 32.73 -13.37 -10.00
C THR A 317 32.61 -14.70 -9.25
N GLY A 318 33.24 -15.74 -9.78
CA GLY A 318 33.36 -17.05 -9.15
C GLY A 318 32.39 -18.14 -9.62
N TRP A 319 31.56 -17.92 -10.64
CA TRP A 319 30.76 -19.02 -11.20
C TRP A 319 31.55 -19.77 -12.27
N THR A 320 31.61 -21.09 -12.16
CA THR A 320 32.49 -21.91 -13.00
C THR A 320 31.73 -22.95 -13.82
N THR A 321 32.41 -23.56 -14.79
CA THR A 321 31.86 -24.64 -15.62
C THR A 321 31.66 -25.96 -14.87
N ASP A 322 32.26 -26.14 -13.70
CA ASP A 322 32.01 -27.29 -12.82
C ASP A 322 30.68 -27.08 -12.06
N PRO A 323 29.64 -27.91 -12.28
CA PRO A 323 28.37 -27.77 -11.58
C PRO A 323 28.48 -28.03 -10.08
N GLU A 324 29.46 -28.82 -9.62
CA GLU A 324 29.60 -29.23 -8.23
C GLU A 324 30.41 -28.23 -7.37
N GLN A 325 31.15 -27.31 -7.99
CA GLN A 325 31.92 -26.32 -7.25
C GLN A 325 31.02 -25.32 -6.51
N GLY A 326 31.07 -25.32 -5.17
CA GLY A 326 30.30 -24.45 -4.28
C GLY A 326 29.81 -25.16 -3.01
N GLY A 327 28.80 -24.59 -2.35
CA GLY A 327 28.13 -25.20 -1.20
C GLY A 327 28.79 -24.95 0.17
N PRO A 328 28.30 -25.62 1.23
CA PRO A 328 28.87 -25.57 2.58
C PRO A 328 30.34 -25.99 2.60
N GLY A 329 31.20 -25.17 3.22
CA GLY A 329 32.64 -25.42 3.36
C GLY A 329 33.50 -24.93 2.19
N ASP A 330 32.91 -24.61 1.03
CA ASP A 330 33.65 -23.99 -0.07
C ASP A 330 33.92 -22.51 0.25
N THR A 331 35.19 -22.12 0.32
CA THR A 331 35.62 -20.75 0.68
C THR A 331 35.90 -19.85 -0.52
N SER A 332 35.57 -20.29 -1.74
CA SER A 332 35.82 -19.52 -2.97
C SER A 332 34.81 -18.38 -3.14
N TYR A 333 35.00 -17.60 -4.20
CA TYR A 333 34.09 -16.51 -4.60
C TYR A 333 32.69 -16.99 -5.00
N THR A 334 32.54 -18.26 -5.39
CA THR A 334 31.28 -18.74 -5.94
C THR A 334 30.16 -18.55 -4.92
N PRO A 335 29.02 -17.96 -5.32
CA PRO A 335 27.83 -17.92 -4.48
C PRO A 335 27.06 -19.25 -4.54
N LYS A 336 27.37 -20.13 -5.51
CA LYS A 336 26.65 -21.38 -5.77
C LYS A 336 26.58 -22.25 -4.52
N GLY A 337 25.37 -22.68 -4.14
CA GLY A 337 25.07 -23.47 -2.96
C GLY A 337 25.20 -22.71 -1.64
N LYS A 338 25.36 -21.37 -1.66
CA LYS A 338 25.56 -20.53 -0.48
C LYS A 338 24.46 -19.47 -0.38
N PRO A 339 24.26 -18.83 0.80
CA PRO A 339 23.23 -17.80 0.98
C PRO A 339 23.32 -16.62 0.01
N ALA A 340 24.51 -16.32 -0.54
CA ALA A 340 24.70 -15.31 -1.57
C ALA A 340 23.96 -15.64 -2.90
N GLU A 341 23.80 -16.92 -3.27
CA GLU A 341 22.99 -17.31 -4.44
C GLU A 341 21.52 -16.95 -4.24
N THR A 342 20.98 -17.12 -3.03
CA THR A 342 19.62 -16.70 -2.69
C THR A 342 19.47 -15.17 -2.74
N VAL A 343 20.47 -14.42 -2.28
CA VAL A 343 20.49 -12.95 -2.40
C VAL A 343 20.40 -12.54 -3.87
N LEU A 344 21.25 -13.10 -4.73
CA LEU A 344 21.20 -12.80 -6.16
C LEU A 344 19.85 -13.16 -6.79
N ARG A 345 19.30 -14.34 -6.48
CA ARG A 345 17.97 -14.74 -6.96
C ARG A 345 16.92 -13.71 -6.61
N HIS A 346 16.86 -13.34 -5.33
CA HIS A 346 15.85 -12.44 -4.80
C HIS A 346 15.98 -11.06 -5.43
N TRP A 347 17.18 -10.48 -5.40
CA TRP A 347 17.41 -9.14 -5.91
C TRP A 347 17.29 -9.06 -7.42
N ASN A 348 17.83 -10.00 -8.20
CA ASN A 348 17.72 -9.94 -9.66
C ASN A 348 16.29 -10.10 -10.16
N ARG A 349 15.43 -10.83 -9.41
CA ARG A 349 13.98 -10.87 -9.62
C ARG A 349 13.29 -9.56 -9.19
N ALA A 350 13.76 -8.94 -8.10
CA ALA A 350 13.20 -7.71 -7.55
C ALA A 350 13.66 -6.42 -8.25
N ILE A 351 14.81 -6.43 -8.96
CA ILE A 351 15.31 -5.30 -9.73
C ILE A 351 14.62 -5.31 -11.10
N GLY A 352 13.66 -4.41 -11.21
CA GLY A 352 12.54 -4.47 -12.15
C GLY A 352 11.19 -4.41 -11.42
N THR A 353 11.16 -4.49 -10.07
CA THR A 353 9.94 -4.36 -9.26
C THR A 353 10.03 -3.24 -8.23
N HIS A 354 9.59 -2.03 -8.60
CA HIS A 354 9.51 -0.91 -7.65
C HIS A 354 8.32 -1.16 -6.72
N ARG A 355 8.48 -0.83 -5.44
CA ARG A 355 7.40 -0.88 -4.43
C ARG A 355 7.57 0.26 -3.42
N ALA A 356 6.87 1.37 -3.59
CA ALA A 356 6.77 2.40 -2.54
C ALA A 356 5.42 2.31 -1.81
N ALA A 357 5.42 2.69 -0.54
CA ALA A 357 4.20 2.86 0.26
C ALA A 357 4.18 4.29 0.81
N THR A 358 3.05 4.98 0.70
CA THR A 358 2.91 6.33 1.26
C THR A 358 2.08 6.30 2.53
N VAL A 359 2.54 7.03 3.53
CA VAL A 359 1.80 7.24 4.77
C VAL A 359 1.54 8.72 4.92
N PHE A 360 0.27 9.09 4.90
CA PHE A 360 -0.17 10.42 5.29
C PHE A 360 -0.31 10.47 6.81
N TYR A 361 0.35 11.43 7.44
CA TYR A 361 0.12 11.75 8.83
C TYR A 361 -0.73 13.00 8.94
N HIS A 362 -1.96 12.86 9.43
CA HIS A 362 -2.70 13.98 9.98
C HIS A 362 -2.12 14.27 11.36
N LEU A 363 -1.33 15.35 11.48
CA LEU A 363 -0.60 15.68 12.70
C LEU A 363 -1.44 16.61 13.56
N LEU A 364 -2.04 16.07 14.62
CA LEU A 364 -2.63 16.87 15.70
C LEU A 364 -1.56 17.04 16.79
N GLY A 365 -0.57 17.90 16.52
CA GLY A 365 0.45 18.31 17.49
C GLY A 365 1.57 17.29 17.83
N PRO A 366 2.58 17.72 18.60
CA PRO A 366 3.82 16.98 18.84
C PRO A 366 3.65 15.68 19.67
N ASN A 367 2.57 15.54 20.45
CA ASN A 367 2.34 14.37 21.30
C ASN A 367 1.72 13.17 20.56
N ASP A 368 0.94 13.38 19.50
CA ASP A 368 0.34 12.30 18.69
C ASP A 368 1.37 11.64 17.75
N PHE A 369 2.45 12.36 17.46
CA PHE A 369 3.52 11.93 16.55
C PHE A 369 4.27 10.68 17.07
N TYR A 370 4.74 10.73 18.32
CA TYR A 370 5.56 9.66 18.93
C TYR A 370 4.80 8.35 19.16
N LEU A 371 3.50 8.42 19.44
CA LEU A 371 2.69 7.24 19.78
C LEU A 371 2.24 6.45 18.54
N ARG A 372 2.27 7.04 17.35
CA ARG A 372 1.65 6.45 16.15
C ARG A 372 2.63 6.22 15.00
N ALA A 373 3.59 7.12 14.80
CA ALA A 373 4.45 7.09 13.60
C ALA A 373 5.42 5.89 13.58
N GLY A 374 6.00 5.54 14.74
CA GLY A 374 6.90 4.39 14.86
C GLY A 374 6.27 3.07 14.40
N PRO A 375 5.16 2.61 15.02
CA PRO A 375 4.48 1.38 14.63
C PRO A 375 4.04 1.35 13.16
N THR A 376 3.64 2.50 12.62
CA THR A 376 3.25 2.59 11.20
C THR A 376 4.45 2.38 10.29
N LEU A 377 5.59 3.02 10.58
CA LEU A 377 6.83 2.82 9.83
C LEU A 377 7.36 1.39 9.99
N ASP A 378 7.21 0.78 11.16
CA ASP A 378 7.56 -0.64 11.39
C ASP A 378 6.70 -1.57 10.52
N SER A 379 5.38 -1.32 10.43
CA SER A 379 4.48 -2.05 9.53
C SER A 379 4.87 -1.90 8.07
N LEU A 380 5.23 -0.67 7.62
CA LEU A 380 5.69 -0.47 6.24
C LEU A 380 6.93 -1.30 5.91
N VAL A 381 7.86 -1.41 6.86
CA VAL A 381 9.10 -2.17 6.69
C VAL A 381 8.82 -3.67 6.71
N ALA A 382 7.91 -4.13 7.57
CA ALA A 382 7.39 -5.50 7.57
C ALA A 382 6.71 -5.86 6.24
N ASP A 383 6.05 -4.87 5.60
CA ASP A 383 5.46 -4.98 4.27
C ASP A 383 6.48 -4.75 3.12
N HIS A 384 7.78 -4.72 3.43
CA HIS A 384 8.88 -4.55 2.48
C HIS A 384 8.85 -3.24 1.67
N ALA A 385 8.24 -2.19 2.19
CA ALA A 385 8.35 -0.86 1.61
C ALA A 385 9.81 -0.39 1.66
N ASN A 386 10.28 0.30 0.61
CA ASN A 386 11.62 0.87 0.53
C ASN A 386 11.63 2.40 0.38
N TRP A 387 10.45 3.02 0.28
CA TRP A 387 10.22 4.47 0.25
C TRP A 387 9.02 4.81 1.14
N VAL A 388 9.03 6.03 1.69
CA VAL A 388 7.88 6.66 2.36
C VAL A 388 7.77 8.13 1.95
N ALA A 389 6.57 8.61 1.66
CA ALA A 389 6.31 10.04 1.52
C ALA A 389 5.79 10.62 2.84
N ILE A 390 6.29 11.80 3.23
CA ILE A 390 5.89 12.53 4.44
C ILE A 390 5.35 13.89 4.00
N SER A 391 4.13 14.22 4.43
CA SER A 391 3.39 15.39 3.92
C SER A 391 3.04 16.39 5.02
N PRO A 392 3.84 17.46 5.22
CA PRO A 392 3.48 18.54 6.14
C PRO A 392 2.51 19.54 5.49
N TRP A 393 1.74 20.29 6.28
CA TRP A 393 0.74 21.24 5.74
C TRP A 393 0.90 22.64 6.31
N TRP A 394 0.75 23.64 5.43
CA TRP A 394 0.43 25.02 5.79
C TRP A 394 -0.96 25.39 5.28
N PHE A 395 -1.48 26.50 5.79
CA PHE A 395 -2.85 26.93 5.59
C PHE A 395 -2.93 28.26 4.86
N MET A 396 -3.95 28.39 4.03
CA MET A 396 -4.44 29.68 3.55
C MET A 396 -5.86 29.91 4.08
N ALA A 397 -6.10 31.09 4.64
CA ALA A 397 -7.41 31.48 5.20
C ALA A 397 -8.23 32.27 4.17
N ASP A 398 -9.54 32.04 4.15
CA ASP A 398 -10.50 32.87 3.42
C ASP A 398 -10.69 34.21 4.17
N THR A 399 -10.21 35.32 3.61
CA THR A 399 -10.30 36.65 4.25
C THR A 399 -11.49 37.48 3.78
N ASN A 400 -12.48 36.90 3.09
CA ASN A 400 -13.61 37.59 2.42
C ASN A 400 -13.20 38.58 1.31
N ALA A 401 -11.91 38.93 1.17
CA ALA A 401 -11.32 39.74 0.10
C ALA A 401 -10.47 38.90 -0.88
N GLY A 402 -10.33 37.59 -0.62
CA GLY A 402 -9.50 36.63 -1.36
C GLY A 402 -8.70 35.73 -0.41
N TRP A 403 -8.04 34.71 -0.96
CA TRP A 403 -7.12 33.84 -0.23
C TRP A 403 -5.74 34.51 -0.19
N ASP A 404 -5.45 35.27 0.87
CA ASP A 404 -4.38 36.26 0.77
C ASP A 404 -3.02 35.81 1.31
N THR A 405 -2.91 34.83 2.23
CA THR A 405 -1.64 34.51 2.89
C THR A 405 -1.51 33.03 3.24
N ILE A 406 -0.33 32.43 2.97
CA ILE A 406 0.01 31.04 3.32
C ILE A 406 0.89 31.05 4.58
N ALA A 407 0.46 30.37 5.64
CA ALA A 407 1.16 30.33 6.93
C ALA A 407 0.95 29.00 7.66
N PRO A 408 1.86 28.60 8.57
CA PRO A 408 1.62 27.46 9.44
C PRO A 408 0.47 27.76 10.42
N ASP A 409 -0.39 26.77 10.65
CA ASP A 409 -1.38 26.82 11.73
C ASP A 409 -0.77 26.22 13.00
N PRO A 410 -0.87 26.89 14.16
CA PRO A 410 -0.22 26.45 15.40
C PRO A 410 -0.76 25.13 15.98
N TYR A 411 -1.93 24.67 15.53
CA TYR A 411 -2.55 23.42 15.99
C TYR A 411 -2.39 22.28 14.99
N TYR A 412 -2.43 22.58 13.69
CA TYR A 412 -2.48 21.56 12.63
C TYR A 412 -1.19 21.44 11.80
N SER A 413 -0.35 22.48 11.77
CA SER A 413 0.94 22.39 11.07
C SER A 413 1.99 21.75 11.99
N PRO A 414 2.67 20.69 11.55
CA PRO A 414 3.72 20.10 12.35
C PRO A 414 4.90 21.05 12.47
N GLY A 415 5.48 21.14 13.67
CA GLY A 415 6.75 21.83 13.87
C GLY A 415 7.90 21.08 13.21
N ASP A 416 8.93 21.82 12.79
CA ASP A 416 10.12 21.26 12.11
C ASP A 416 10.79 20.13 12.91
N GLU A 417 10.81 20.19 14.24
CA GLU A 417 11.42 19.15 15.08
C GLU A 417 10.65 17.82 15.02
N ALA A 418 9.31 17.88 14.93
CA ALA A 418 8.49 16.67 14.77
C ALA A 418 8.73 16.06 13.39
N MET A 419 8.81 16.90 12.34
CA MET A 419 9.13 16.49 10.99
C MET A 419 10.52 15.82 10.90
N ARG A 420 11.50 16.41 11.58
CA ARG A 420 12.88 15.93 11.64
C ARG A 420 12.94 14.54 12.26
N THR A 421 12.21 14.37 13.36
CA THR A 421 12.09 13.07 14.03
C THR A 421 11.45 12.03 13.10
N ALA A 422 10.43 12.39 12.32
CA ALA A 422 9.80 11.49 11.34
C ALA A 422 10.74 10.99 10.27
N ILE A 423 11.46 11.93 9.64
CA ILE A 423 12.41 11.60 8.57
C ILE A 423 13.50 10.69 9.13
N ARG A 424 14.04 11.01 10.30
CA ARG A 424 15.08 10.19 10.94
C ARG A 424 14.59 8.80 11.33
N LEU A 425 13.37 8.67 11.85
CA LEU A 425 12.77 7.38 12.20
C LEU A 425 12.51 6.50 10.98
N ALA A 426 12.08 7.09 9.85
CA ALA A 426 11.89 6.39 8.59
C ALA A 426 13.24 5.90 8.04
N ARG A 427 14.25 6.78 8.01
CA ARG A 427 15.60 6.44 7.54
C ARG A 427 16.28 5.39 8.42
N ALA A 428 16.08 5.45 9.74
CA ALA A 428 16.59 4.45 10.67
C ALA A 428 16.08 3.04 10.35
N ARG A 429 14.92 2.94 9.68
CA ARG A 429 14.32 1.68 9.21
C ARG A 429 14.67 1.33 7.77
N GLY A 430 15.58 2.07 7.15
CA GLY A 430 16.04 1.82 5.78
C GLY A 430 15.12 2.36 4.69
N LEU A 431 14.10 3.15 5.04
CA LEU A 431 13.20 3.79 4.07
C LEU A 431 13.87 5.02 3.46
N ARG A 432 13.73 5.17 2.14
CA ARG A 432 13.99 6.43 1.43
C ARG A 432 12.83 7.39 1.64
N VAL A 433 13.09 8.69 1.70
CA VAL A 433 12.08 9.68 2.10
C VAL A 433 11.77 10.67 0.99
N MET A 434 10.50 10.72 0.60
CA MET A 434 9.95 11.83 -0.20
C MET A 434 9.29 12.84 0.75
N LEU A 435 9.64 14.12 0.63
CA LEU A 435 8.90 15.19 1.31
C LEU A 435 7.85 15.77 0.35
N ALA A 436 6.60 15.85 0.78
CA ALA A 436 5.49 16.32 -0.04
C ALA A 436 4.65 17.38 0.69
N PRO A 437 5.12 18.65 0.76
CA PRO A 437 4.40 19.72 1.47
C PRO A 437 3.08 20.12 0.81
N HIS A 438 1.97 20.21 1.55
CA HIS A 438 0.68 20.69 1.02
C HIS A 438 0.32 22.09 1.55
N VAL A 439 -0.46 22.80 0.74
CA VAL A 439 -1.23 23.97 1.17
C VAL A 439 -2.70 23.59 1.20
N LEU A 440 -3.37 23.89 2.31
CA LEU A 440 -4.80 23.63 2.53
C LEU A 440 -5.58 24.93 2.71
N ALA A 441 -6.83 24.96 2.27
CA ALA A 441 -7.71 26.12 2.42
C ALA A 441 -8.62 25.96 3.66
N LEU A 442 -8.77 27.03 4.44
CA LEU A 442 -9.75 27.15 5.52
C LEU A 442 -10.82 28.18 5.17
N GLN A 443 -12.08 27.73 5.07
CA GLN A 443 -13.27 28.57 4.88
C GLN A 443 -14.27 28.28 6.01
N ASP A 444 -14.69 29.31 6.76
CA ASP A 444 -15.63 29.21 7.88
C ASP A 444 -15.26 28.13 8.92
N GLY A 445 -13.96 27.98 9.22
CA GLY A 445 -13.45 26.95 10.14
C GLY A 445 -13.52 25.53 9.58
N THR A 446 -13.80 25.38 8.29
CA THR A 446 -13.92 24.10 7.58
C THR A 446 -12.85 23.99 6.51
N TRP A 447 -12.33 22.77 6.37
CA TRP A 447 -11.27 22.42 5.43
C TRP A 447 -11.81 22.34 4.01
N ILE A 448 -11.16 23.02 3.08
CA ILE A 448 -11.47 22.95 1.65
C ILE A 448 -10.23 22.51 0.88
N TRP A 449 -10.48 21.61 -0.07
CA TRP A 449 -9.46 21.08 -0.95
C TRP A 449 -9.02 22.14 -1.97
N THR A 450 -7.70 22.35 -2.08
CA THR A 450 -7.10 23.47 -2.82
C THR A 450 -7.12 23.32 -4.33
N ASN A 451 -7.53 22.17 -4.86
CA ASN A 451 -7.71 21.99 -6.30
C ASN A 451 -8.68 23.00 -6.91
N GLN A 452 -9.65 23.52 -6.16
CA GLN A 452 -10.62 24.50 -6.68
C GLN A 452 -10.12 25.95 -6.63
N PHE A 453 -8.94 26.20 -6.07
CA PHE A 453 -8.39 27.54 -5.94
C PHE A 453 -7.65 27.97 -7.20
N ASN A 454 -8.04 29.11 -7.77
CA ASN A 454 -7.40 29.73 -8.94
C ASN A 454 -6.80 31.11 -8.57
N PRO A 455 -5.47 31.23 -8.37
CA PRO A 455 -4.84 32.51 -8.02
C PRO A 455 -4.94 33.55 -9.14
N GLY A 456 -5.13 33.14 -10.40
CA GLY A 456 -5.39 34.04 -11.53
C GLY A 456 -6.70 34.82 -11.43
N SER A 457 -7.64 34.38 -10.60
CA SER A 457 -8.89 35.12 -10.30
C SER A 457 -8.72 36.23 -9.25
N LEU A 458 -7.55 36.33 -8.61
CA LEU A 458 -7.30 37.36 -7.61
C LEU A 458 -7.15 38.74 -8.26
N PRO A 459 -7.78 39.80 -7.71
CA PRO A 459 -7.70 41.14 -8.29
C PRO A 459 -6.30 41.76 -8.18
N GLY A 460 -5.94 42.61 -9.15
CA GLY A 460 -4.69 43.38 -9.12
C GLY A 460 -3.43 42.51 -9.17
N ASN A 461 -2.49 42.72 -8.25
CA ASN A 461 -1.23 41.97 -8.15
C ASN A 461 -1.36 40.64 -7.37
N GLY A 462 -2.60 40.18 -7.10
CA GLY A 462 -2.87 39.02 -6.25
C GLY A 462 -2.18 37.73 -6.69
N LEU A 463 -2.12 37.46 -8.00
CA LEU A 463 -1.39 36.31 -8.56
C LEU A 463 0.09 36.31 -8.15
N ARG A 464 0.79 37.43 -8.35
CA ARG A 464 2.23 37.55 -8.02
C ARG A 464 2.48 37.49 -6.52
N LYS A 465 1.59 38.07 -5.71
CA LYS A 465 1.67 37.98 -4.24
C LYS A 465 1.51 36.52 -3.78
N TRP A 466 0.52 35.81 -4.30
CA TRP A 466 0.29 34.42 -3.92
C TRP A 466 1.50 33.53 -4.27
N PHE A 467 2.05 33.66 -5.48
CA PHE A 467 3.26 32.95 -5.87
C PHE A 467 4.50 33.34 -5.04
N HIS A 468 4.56 34.57 -4.52
CA HIS A 468 5.59 34.98 -3.57
C HIS A 468 5.43 34.25 -2.23
N ASP A 469 4.23 34.19 -1.67
CA ASP A 469 3.96 33.51 -0.40
C ASP A 469 4.15 31.99 -0.54
N TYR A 470 3.72 31.40 -1.66
CA TYR A 470 3.94 29.99 -1.96
C TYR A 470 5.43 29.66 -2.10
N ARG A 471 6.20 30.54 -2.75
CA ARG A 471 7.66 30.42 -2.83
C ARG A 471 8.28 30.36 -1.43
N ASN A 472 7.85 31.21 -0.50
CA ASN A 472 8.38 31.20 0.87
C ASN A 472 8.07 29.88 1.59
N PHE A 473 6.84 29.39 1.45
CA PHE A 473 6.41 28.08 1.98
C PHE A 473 7.26 26.93 1.44
N ILE A 474 7.41 26.82 0.12
CA ILE A 474 8.09 25.67 -0.47
C ILE A 474 9.62 25.76 -0.31
N VAL A 475 10.19 26.97 -0.27
CA VAL A 475 11.63 27.17 0.02
C VAL A 475 11.96 26.79 1.46
N HIS A 476 11.08 27.05 2.43
CA HIS A 476 11.23 26.54 3.81
C HIS A 476 11.37 25.02 3.81
N TYR A 477 10.43 24.31 3.20
CA TYR A 477 10.48 22.85 3.15
C TYR A 477 11.57 22.29 2.24
N ALA A 478 12.02 23.03 1.22
CA ALA A 478 13.17 22.66 0.40
C ALA A 478 14.47 22.72 1.20
N ALA A 479 14.69 23.81 1.95
CA ALA A 479 15.83 23.92 2.85
C ALA A 479 15.79 22.83 3.93
N PHE A 480 14.60 22.56 4.48
CA PHE A 480 14.39 21.48 5.44
C PHE A 480 14.66 20.09 4.84
N ALA A 481 14.21 19.84 3.60
CA ALA A 481 14.47 18.59 2.88
C ALA A 481 15.96 18.38 2.61
N GLU A 482 16.69 19.45 2.27
CA GLU A 482 18.16 19.40 2.11
C GLU A 482 18.83 19.07 3.45
N GLU A 483 18.43 19.77 4.52
CA GLU A 483 18.98 19.57 5.86
C GLU A 483 18.82 18.13 6.36
N GLU A 484 17.64 17.53 6.14
CA GLU A 484 17.36 16.13 6.51
C GLU A 484 17.67 15.11 5.40
N SER A 485 18.30 15.58 4.32
CA SER A 485 18.77 14.78 3.19
C SER A 485 17.68 13.92 2.53
N CYS A 486 16.46 14.42 2.42
CA CYS A 486 15.35 13.73 1.75
C CYS A 486 15.74 13.28 0.33
N ASP A 487 15.24 12.13 -0.10
CA ASP A 487 15.57 11.51 -1.39
C ASP A 487 14.79 12.11 -2.57
N LEU A 488 13.66 12.76 -2.31
CA LEU A 488 12.78 13.39 -3.30
C LEU A 488 11.96 14.51 -2.64
N LEU A 489 11.72 15.60 -3.36
CA LEU A 489 10.84 16.68 -2.93
C LEU A 489 9.74 16.92 -3.97
N SER A 490 8.48 16.96 -3.53
CA SER A 490 7.40 17.51 -4.35
C SER A 490 7.36 19.03 -4.17
N VAL A 491 7.47 19.79 -5.27
CA VAL A 491 7.37 21.26 -5.23
C VAL A 491 5.93 21.76 -5.21
N GLY A 492 4.95 20.87 -5.42
CA GLY A 492 3.54 21.20 -5.29
C GLY A 492 2.64 20.00 -5.43
N ASN A 493 1.50 20.06 -4.74
CA ASN A 493 0.55 18.95 -4.62
C ASN A 493 -0.86 19.44 -4.92
N GLU A 494 -1.42 18.98 -6.04
CA GLU A 494 -2.81 19.20 -6.47
C GLU A 494 -3.26 20.67 -6.64
N LEU A 495 -2.33 21.59 -6.95
CA LEU A 495 -2.60 23.00 -7.24
C LEU A 495 -2.95 23.22 -8.72
N ASN A 496 -3.96 22.51 -9.22
CA ASN A 496 -4.13 22.28 -10.67
C ASN A 496 -4.53 23.52 -11.49
N HIS A 497 -5.01 24.58 -10.85
CA HIS A 497 -5.25 25.88 -11.50
C HIS A 497 -4.04 26.83 -11.39
N THR A 498 -2.82 26.29 -11.26
CA THR A 498 -1.58 27.10 -11.20
C THR A 498 -0.53 26.69 -12.22
N THR A 499 -0.83 25.70 -13.07
CA THR A 499 0.13 25.09 -14.01
C THR A 499 -0.35 25.13 -15.46
N ASN A 500 -1.48 25.80 -15.73
CA ASN A 500 -2.15 25.75 -17.04
C ASN A 500 -2.19 27.11 -17.76
N ASP A 501 -2.00 28.23 -17.05
CA ASP A 501 -1.89 29.55 -17.66
C ASP A 501 -0.42 29.93 -17.92
N PRO A 502 -0.06 30.50 -19.10
CA PRO A 502 1.32 30.86 -19.42
C PRO A 502 1.99 31.81 -18.41
N ALA A 503 1.23 32.72 -17.79
CA ALA A 503 1.76 33.64 -16.79
C ALA A 503 2.06 32.92 -15.45
N GLU A 504 1.26 31.93 -15.09
CA GLU A 504 1.48 31.07 -13.91
C GLU A 504 2.66 30.12 -14.14
N VAL A 505 2.73 29.48 -15.31
CA VAL A 505 3.85 28.62 -15.71
C VAL A 505 5.17 29.40 -15.69
N ALA A 506 5.17 30.64 -16.16
CA ALA A 506 6.34 31.50 -16.07
C ALA A 506 6.75 31.77 -14.61
N LEU A 507 5.81 31.95 -13.68
CA LEU A 507 6.13 32.14 -12.26
C LEU A 507 6.71 30.86 -11.61
N TRP A 508 6.21 29.68 -11.98
CA TRP A 508 6.82 28.41 -11.55
C TRP A 508 8.25 28.27 -12.08
N ARG A 509 8.43 28.43 -13.39
CA ARG A 509 9.70 28.23 -14.10
C ARG A 509 10.76 29.27 -13.72
N ASP A 510 10.37 30.53 -13.56
CA ASP A 510 11.29 31.65 -13.44
C ASP A 510 11.46 32.13 -11.98
N SER A 511 10.60 31.70 -11.05
CA SER A 511 10.65 32.13 -9.65
C SER A 511 10.65 30.97 -8.65
N VAL A 512 9.63 30.11 -8.66
CA VAL A 512 9.47 29.10 -7.60
C VAL A 512 10.51 27.99 -7.70
N VAL A 513 10.60 27.30 -8.85
CA VAL A 513 11.52 26.16 -9.02
C VAL A 513 12.99 26.59 -8.90
N PRO A 514 13.44 27.72 -9.50
CA PRO A 514 14.80 28.21 -9.28
C PRO A 514 15.11 28.51 -7.81
N ALA A 515 14.16 29.05 -7.05
CA ALA A 515 14.36 29.30 -5.63
C ALA A 515 14.45 28.02 -4.80
N VAL A 516 13.66 26.99 -5.13
CA VAL A 516 13.79 25.66 -4.54
C VAL A 516 15.15 25.05 -4.87
N ARG A 517 15.58 25.11 -6.13
CA ARG A 517 16.88 24.59 -6.58
C ARG A 517 18.08 25.30 -5.97
N ALA A 518 17.91 26.54 -5.51
CA ALA A 518 18.95 27.28 -4.81
C ALA A 518 19.24 26.71 -3.40
N VAL A 519 18.31 25.94 -2.82
CA VAL A 519 18.42 25.40 -1.45
C VAL A 519 18.31 23.87 -1.37
N TYR A 520 17.80 23.19 -2.40
CA TYR A 520 17.65 21.73 -2.44
C TYR A 520 18.26 21.13 -3.70
N SER A 521 19.17 20.16 -3.51
CA SER A 521 19.99 19.55 -4.56
C SER A 521 19.44 18.23 -5.09
N GLY A 522 18.51 17.61 -4.36
CA GLY A 522 17.89 16.34 -4.74
C GLY A 522 16.88 16.45 -5.89
N PRO A 523 16.28 15.32 -6.33
CA PRO A 523 15.32 15.34 -7.42
C PRO A 523 14.00 16.00 -7.01
N LEU A 524 13.33 16.61 -7.98
CA LEU A 524 12.05 17.30 -7.84
C LEU A 524 10.94 16.61 -8.64
N THR A 525 9.76 16.57 -8.03
CA THR A 525 8.50 16.22 -8.70
C THR A 525 7.43 17.25 -8.40
N TYR A 526 6.28 17.11 -9.03
CA TYR A 526 5.06 17.84 -8.74
C TYR A 526 3.91 16.85 -8.80
N ASN A 527 3.13 16.73 -7.73
CA ASN A 527 2.07 15.74 -7.61
C ASN A 527 0.79 16.30 -8.25
N ALA A 528 0.65 16.13 -9.56
CA ALA A 528 -0.49 16.65 -10.30
C ALA A 528 -1.72 15.76 -10.13
N TYR A 529 -2.90 16.35 -9.96
CA TYR A 529 -4.16 15.61 -9.88
C TYR A 529 -4.53 14.99 -11.23
N TRP A 530 -4.76 13.68 -11.31
CA TRP A 530 -5.06 12.98 -12.58
C TRP A 530 -6.17 13.58 -13.46
N GLY A 531 -7.07 14.42 -12.93
CA GLY A 531 -8.15 15.04 -13.70
C GLY A 531 -7.70 15.92 -14.87
N PHE A 532 -6.43 16.37 -14.94
CA PHE A 532 -5.89 17.02 -16.14
C PHE A 532 -5.75 16.05 -17.34
N LEU A 533 -5.93 14.75 -17.11
CA LEU A 533 -5.98 13.69 -18.14
C LEU A 533 -7.43 13.23 -18.44
N ASP A 534 -8.46 13.71 -17.73
CA ASP A 534 -9.86 13.30 -17.90
C ASP A 534 -10.65 14.32 -18.72
N ASP A 535 -11.37 13.87 -19.75
CA ASP A 535 -12.06 14.73 -20.73
C ASP A 535 -13.37 15.34 -20.16
N ARG A 536 -13.70 15.05 -18.90
CA ARG A 536 -15.02 15.30 -18.32
C ARG A 536 -15.18 16.59 -17.54
N ASN A 537 -14.10 17.23 -17.12
CA ASN A 537 -14.20 18.33 -16.16
C ASN A 537 -13.72 19.70 -16.65
N ASN A 538 -13.12 19.86 -17.83
CA ASN A 538 -12.80 21.18 -18.41
C ASN A 538 -12.34 21.10 -19.88
N GLY A 539 -13.27 20.94 -20.83
CA GLY A 539 -13.01 21.16 -22.27
C GLY A 539 -11.79 20.42 -22.86
N PRO A 540 -11.36 20.75 -24.08
CA PRO A 540 -10.13 20.22 -24.62
C PRO A 540 -8.96 20.93 -23.92
N HIS A 541 -8.32 20.27 -22.95
CA HIS A 541 -6.97 20.65 -22.52
C HIS A 541 -5.99 20.34 -23.67
N GLU A 542 -6.02 21.18 -24.70
CA GLU A 542 -4.98 21.26 -25.70
C GLU A 542 -3.69 21.68 -25.00
N ALA A 543 -2.71 20.78 -25.00
CA ALA A 543 -1.33 20.93 -24.54
C ALA A 543 -1.13 21.06 -23.02
N VAL A 544 -0.69 19.97 -22.40
CA VAL A 544 0.11 20.06 -21.17
C VAL A 544 1.35 20.91 -21.49
N ASP A 545 1.54 22.04 -20.82
CA ASP A 545 2.69 22.91 -21.06
C ASP A 545 3.98 22.20 -20.64
N SER A 546 4.73 21.71 -21.64
CA SER A 546 5.98 21.00 -21.43
C SER A 546 7.05 21.84 -20.74
N SER A 547 6.95 23.18 -20.79
CA SER A 547 7.96 24.08 -20.20
C SER A 547 7.91 24.13 -18.68
N PHE A 548 6.76 23.91 -18.05
CA PHE A 548 6.65 23.70 -16.60
C PHE A 548 7.37 22.41 -16.19
N TRP A 549 7.08 21.30 -16.87
CA TRP A 549 7.66 20.01 -16.55
C TRP A 549 9.15 19.89 -16.93
N ALA A 550 9.64 20.75 -17.83
CA ALA A 550 11.04 20.76 -18.22
C ALA A 550 11.98 21.07 -17.06
N VAL A 551 11.52 21.81 -16.04
CA VAL A 551 12.31 22.18 -14.85
C VAL A 551 12.21 21.17 -13.69
N LEU A 552 11.47 20.08 -13.87
CA LEU A 552 11.30 18.99 -12.90
C LEU A 552 11.96 17.69 -13.38
N ASP A 553 12.30 16.79 -12.46
CA ASP A 553 12.92 15.50 -12.77
C ASP A 553 11.89 14.42 -13.09
N PHE A 554 10.72 14.47 -12.41
CA PHE A 554 9.64 13.50 -12.57
C PHE A 554 8.30 14.17 -12.85
N CYS A 555 7.50 13.56 -13.73
CA CYS A 555 6.08 13.88 -13.88
C CYS A 555 5.29 13.13 -12.81
N GLY A 556 5.01 13.80 -11.68
CA GLY A 556 4.26 13.24 -10.57
C GLY A 556 2.75 13.26 -10.84
N ILE A 557 2.06 12.15 -10.56
CA ILE A 557 0.62 12.03 -10.75
C ILE A 557 -0.04 11.39 -9.52
N ASN A 558 -1.03 12.09 -8.98
CA ASN A 558 -1.99 11.55 -8.03
C ASN A 558 -3.05 10.76 -8.80
N ALA A 559 -2.76 9.48 -8.99
CA ALA A 559 -3.44 8.49 -9.82
C ALA A 559 -4.70 7.93 -9.15
N TYR A 560 -5.78 8.70 -9.19
CA TYR A 560 -7.12 8.27 -8.76
C TYR A 560 -8.02 7.92 -9.96
N PHE A 561 -7.51 7.06 -10.86
CA PHE A 561 -8.17 6.77 -12.13
C PHE A 561 -9.49 6.02 -11.96
N GLN A 562 -10.52 6.48 -12.67
CA GLN A 562 -11.78 5.79 -12.70
C GLN A 562 -11.71 4.55 -13.61
N LEU A 563 -12.01 3.38 -13.05
CA LEU A 563 -11.99 2.09 -13.76
C LEU A 563 -13.36 1.67 -14.35
N TYR A 564 -14.41 2.46 -14.10
CA TYR A 564 -15.80 2.21 -14.54
C TYR A 564 -16.47 3.45 -15.15
N PRO A 565 -17.38 3.35 -16.13
CA PRO A 565 -18.20 4.48 -16.59
C PRO A 565 -19.28 4.85 -15.55
N LYS A 566 -19.58 6.15 -15.43
CA LYS A 566 -20.57 6.69 -14.46
C LYS A 566 -22.03 6.40 -14.83
N GLU A 567 -22.31 6.08 -16.09
CA GLU A 567 -23.66 5.87 -16.61
C GLU A 567 -23.92 4.37 -16.80
N GLY A 568 -24.95 3.87 -16.13
CA GLY A 568 -25.30 2.44 -16.14
C GLY A 568 -25.35 1.77 -14.78
N PHE A 569 -25.43 2.52 -13.67
CA PHE A 569 -25.66 1.92 -12.34
C PHE A 569 -27.00 1.18 -12.29
N PRO A 570 -27.02 -0.16 -12.14
CA PRO A 570 -28.22 -0.88 -11.76
C PRO A 570 -28.38 -0.71 -10.25
N SER A 571 -29.56 -0.31 -9.81
CA SER A 571 -29.87 -0.05 -8.40
C SER A 571 -29.91 -1.30 -7.49
N ASP A 572 -29.44 -2.48 -7.92
CA ASP A 572 -29.73 -3.75 -7.20
C ASP A 572 -28.65 -4.87 -7.30
N THR A 573 -27.99 -5.14 -6.16
CA THR A 573 -28.02 -6.38 -5.33
C THR A 573 -27.79 -7.82 -5.86
N THR A 574 -27.06 -8.10 -6.95
CA THR A 574 -26.68 -9.51 -7.29
C THR A 574 -25.21 -9.90 -7.16
N TRP A 575 -24.33 -9.06 -6.58
CA TRP A 575 -22.87 -9.29 -6.63
C TRP A 575 -22.26 -10.06 -5.46
N ASN A 576 -22.96 -11.08 -4.93
CA ASN A 576 -22.36 -12.07 -4.04
C ASN A 576 -21.47 -13.10 -4.78
N GLN A 577 -21.31 -12.96 -6.09
CA GLN A 577 -20.27 -13.65 -6.87
C GLN A 577 -19.21 -12.61 -7.21
N THR A 578 -18.14 -12.58 -6.43
CA THR A 578 -16.91 -11.88 -6.82
C THR A 578 -16.42 -12.60 -8.09
N PRO A 579 -16.30 -11.94 -9.26
CA PRO A 579 -15.67 -12.57 -10.40
C PRO A 579 -14.26 -13.00 -9.97
N GLU A 580 -13.89 -14.25 -10.28
CA GLU A 580 -12.55 -14.73 -9.96
C GLU A 580 -11.51 -13.86 -10.67
N VAL A 581 -10.28 -13.78 -10.12
CA VAL A 581 -9.17 -13.01 -10.72
C VAL A 581 -9.00 -13.36 -12.21
N GLU A 582 -9.31 -14.60 -12.59
CA GLU A 582 -9.29 -15.06 -13.99
C GLU A 582 -10.40 -14.46 -14.86
N ASP A 583 -11.60 -14.19 -14.34
CA ASP A 583 -12.70 -13.57 -15.09
C ASP A 583 -12.49 -12.07 -15.27
N ILE A 584 -11.84 -11.43 -14.28
CA ILE A 584 -11.33 -10.06 -14.34
C ILE A 584 -10.21 -9.97 -15.39
N ALA A 585 -9.24 -10.89 -15.37
CA ALA A 585 -8.14 -10.95 -16.34
C ALA A 585 -8.59 -11.28 -17.78
N ARG A 586 -9.68 -12.04 -17.94
CA ARG A 586 -10.30 -12.37 -19.24
C ARG A 586 -11.22 -11.26 -19.78
N GLY A 587 -11.43 -10.17 -19.03
CA GLY A 587 -12.28 -9.05 -19.45
C GLY A 587 -13.78 -9.33 -19.43
N VAL A 588 -14.20 -10.36 -18.69
CA VAL A 588 -15.61 -10.80 -18.57
C VAL A 588 -16.33 -10.05 -17.45
N SER A 589 -15.57 -9.48 -16.51
CA SER A 589 -16.05 -8.68 -15.38
C SER A 589 -16.31 -7.20 -15.77
N PRO A 590 -17.33 -6.54 -15.17
CA PRO A 590 -17.46 -5.07 -15.25
C PRO A 590 -16.31 -4.32 -14.55
N TYR A 591 -15.56 -4.99 -13.67
CA TYR A 591 -14.34 -4.49 -13.00
C TYR A 591 -13.10 -4.69 -13.88
N ASN A 592 -13.17 -4.26 -15.15
CA ASN A 592 -12.24 -4.67 -16.19
C ASN A 592 -10.88 -3.92 -16.11
N PRO A 593 -9.74 -4.63 -15.88
CA PRO A 593 -8.39 -4.07 -15.92
C PRO A 593 -8.03 -3.47 -17.29
N LEU A 594 -8.71 -3.90 -18.36
CA LEU A 594 -8.54 -3.33 -19.70
C LEU A 594 -8.91 -1.85 -19.76
N ALA A 595 -9.61 -1.29 -18.76
CA ALA A 595 -9.78 0.17 -18.64
C ALA A 595 -8.42 0.89 -18.58
N TRP A 596 -7.42 0.33 -17.89
CA TRP A 596 -6.07 0.88 -17.94
C TRP A 596 -5.47 0.79 -19.35
N GLU A 597 -5.51 -0.39 -19.98
CA GLU A 597 -4.90 -0.59 -21.31
C GLU A 597 -5.59 0.22 -22.42
N GLN A 598 -6.91 0.40 -22.36
CA GLN A 598 -7.72 1.01 -23.41
C GLN A 598 -7.92 2.51 -23.21
N LYS A 599 -8.00 2.98 -21.95
CA LYS A 599 -8.35 4.38 -21.64
C LYS A 599 -7.17 5.19 -21.11
N TRP A 600 -6.47 4.69 -20.09
CA TRP A 600 -5.51 5.50 -19.33
C TRP A 600 -4.08 5.38 -19.86
N LEU A 601 -3.68 4.19 -20.31
CA LEU A 601 -2.34 3.92 -20.82
C LEU A 601 -2.01 4.75 -22.08
N PRO A 602 -2.90 4.85 -23.11
CA PRO A 602 -2.61 5.70 -24.27
C PRO A 602 -2.44 7.18 -23.88
N LYS A 603 -3.20 7.65 -22.89
CA LYS A 603 -3.09 9.03 -22.38
C LYS A 603 -1.77 9.27 -21.66
N LEU A 604 -1.33 8.34 -20.82
CA LEU A 604 -0.04 8.42 -20.13
C LEU A 604 1.15 8.28 -21.09
N GLU A 605 1.05 7.43 -22.11
CA GLU A 605 2.06 7.34 -23.16
C GLU A 605 2.15 8.64 -23.97
N SER A 606 1.01 9.25 -24.28
CA SER A 606 0.96 10.57 -24.93
C SER A 606 1.57 11.65 -24.05
N LEU A 607 1.27 11.63 -22.74
CA LEU A 607 1.83 12.54 -21.76
C LEU A 607 3.35 12.42 -21.68
N TYR A 608 3.87 11.19 -21.55
CA TYR A 608 5.29 10.92 -21.55
C TYR A 608 5.95 11.40 -22.84
N ARG A 609 5.34 11.15 -24.00
CA ARG A 609 5.88 11.62 -25.29
C ARG A 609 5.94 13.15 -25.37
N ALA A 610 4.98 13.86 -24.77
CA ALA A 610 4.95 15.31 -24.76
C ALA A 610 5.96 15.92 -23.77
N ILE A 611 6.10 15.33 -22.58
CA ILE A 611 6.89 15.90 -21.48
C ILE A 611 8.33 15.38 -21.45
N GLN A 612 8.57 14.15 -21.90
CA GLN A 612 9.86 13.46 -21.86
C GLN A 612 10.47 13.34 -20.44
N ARG A 613 9.61 13.27 -19.41
CA ARG A 613 10.01 12.99 -18.02
C ARG A 613 9.41 11.66 -17.55
N PRO A 614 10.12 10.86 -16.75
CA PRO A 614 9.56 9.63 -16.20
C PRO A 614 8.29 9.93 -15.38
N VAL A 615 7.26 9.10 -15.55
CA VAL A 615 5.99 9.22 -14.83
C VAL A 615 6.14 8.54 -13.48
N LEU A 616 5.86 9.27 -12.41
CA LEU A 616 5.85 8.79 -11.05
C LEU A 616 4.44 8.91 -10.49
N PHE A 617 3.82 7.82 -10.05
CA PHE A 617 2.55 7.93 -9.34
C PHE A 617 2.82 8.29 -7.89
N THR A 618 2.67 9.55 -7.55
CA THR A 618 2.97 10.13 -6.25
C THR A 618 1.89 9.83 -5.20
N GLU A 619 0.72 9.42 -5.68
CA GLU A 619 -0.37 8.93 -4.85
C GLU A 619 -1.24 7.99 -5.71
N VAL A 620 -1.35 6.72 -5.33
CA VAL A 620 -2.27 5.76 -5.94
C VAL A 620 -3.25 5.32 -4.88
N GLY A 621 -4.51 5.69 -5.05
CA GLY A 621 -5.59 5.28 -4.18
C GLY A 621 -6.74 4.76 -5.01
N PHE A 622 -7.13 3.51 -4.79
CA PHE A 622 -8.46 3.06 -5.19
C PHE A 622 -9.36 3.25 -4.01
N GLY A 623 -10.27 4.22 -4.15
CA GLY A 623 -11.36 4.28 -3.23
C GLY A 623 -12.28 3.09 -3.50
N SER A 624 -12.45 2.17 -2.53
CA SER A 624 -13.60 1.26 -2.57
C SER A 624 -14.89 2.09 -2.75
N PHE A 625 -15.93 1.53 -3.34
CA PHE A 625 -17.23 2.21 -3.43
C PHE A 625 -17.69 2.78 -2.06
N ASP A 626 -17.28 2.16 -0.96
CA ASP A 626 -17.53 2.59 0.42
C ASP A 626 -16.63 3.73 0.92
N SER A 627 -15.45 3.97 0.32
CA SER A 627 -14.52 5.02 0.72
C SER A 627 -14.81 6.37 0.03
N THR A 628 -15.41 6.40 -1.15
CA THR A 628 -15.90 7.64 -1.78
C THR A 628 -17.08 8.27 -1.04
N ALA A 629 -17.79 7.47 -0.22
CA ALA A 629 -18.78 7.97 0.73
C ALA A 629 -18.18 8.83 1.87
N TRP A 630 -16.84 8.94 1.97
CA TRP A 630 -16.17 9.86 2.91
C TRP A 630 -16.05 11.29 2.36
N TYR A 631 -16.09 11.51 1.05
CA TYR A 631 -15.62 12.78 0.47
C TYR A 631 -16.61 13.52 -0.43
N THR A 632 -17.87 13.09 -0.54
CA THR A 632 -18.89 14.01 -1.03
C THR A 632 -19.19 15.05 0.05
N SER A 633 -18.59 16.23 -0.16
CA SER A 633 -18.74 17.50 0.56
C SER A 633 -19.86 17.55 1.61
N GLY A 634 -19.44 17.55 2.89
CA GLY A 634 -20.30 17.86 4.04
C GLY A 634 -20.28 16.84 5.19
N GLN A 635 -19.11 16.65 5.83
CA GLN A 635 -18.89 15.97 7.12
C GLN A 635 -19.05 14.42 7.14
N PRO A 636 -17.97 13.62 7.11
CA PRO A 636 -18.03 12.16 7.20
C PRO A 636 -17.86 11.68 8.65
N GLY A 637 -18.96 11.59 9.38
CA GLY A 637 -18.99 10.90 10.67
C GLY A 637 -20.40 10.46 11.00
N PHE A 638 -20.72 9.18 10.76
CA PHE A 638 -21.94 8.53 11.23
C PHE A 638 -23.28 9.20 10.86
N GLY A 639 -23.37 9.82 9.67
CA GLY A 639 -24.64 10.33 9.16
C GLY A 639 -25.67 9.20 9.02
N TRP A 640 -26.83 9.34 9.66
CA TRP A 640 -27.97 8.45 9.43
C TRP A 640 -28.64 8.86 8.12
N SER A 641 -28.79 7.92 7.19
CA SER A 641 -29.53 8.11 5.94
C SER A 641 -30.88 7.41 6.02
N ARG A 642 -31.92 8.10 5.58
CA ARG A 642 -33.24 7.50 5.37
C ARG A 642 -33.16 6.55 4.17
N MET A 643 -33.66 5.35 4.34
CA MET A 643 -33.83 4.37 3.28
C MET A 643 -35.16 4.62 2.58
N SER A 644 -35.17 4.52 1.25
CA SER A 644 -36.40 4.51 0.49
C SER A 644 -37.07 3.16 0.70
N VAL A 645 -38.19 3.16 1.42
CA VAL A 645 -39.04 1.99 1.61
C VAL A 645 -40.44 2.36 1.18
N GLY A 646 -41.10 1.48 0.43
CA GLY A 646 -42.48 1.68 -0.03
C GLY A 646 -43.53 1.60 1.07
N CYS A 647 -43.14 1.75 2.33
CA CYS A 647 -44.00 1.73 3.50
C CYS A 647 -44.20 3.16 4.02
N THR A 648 -45.44 3.51 4.36
CA THR A 648 -45.81 4.79 4.96
C THR A 648 -46.38 4.65 6.37
N LEU A 649 -46.51 3.42 6.88
CA LEU A 649 -46.99 3.10 8.22
C LEU A 649 -45.87 3.19 9.25
N ASP A 650 -46.21 3.49 10.50
CA ASP A 650 -45.22 3.62 11.58
C ASP A 650 -44.53 2.28 11.87
N LEU A 651 -43.21 2.32 12.09
CA LEU A 651 -42.42 1.15 12.46
C LEU A 651 -41.99 1.27 13.93
N TYR A 652 -42.28 0.23 14.72
CA TYR A 652 -42.07 0.22 16.16
C TYR A 652 -40.77 -0.47 16.58
N SER A 653 -40.34 -1.52 15.87
CA SER A 653 -39.16 -2.29 16.24
C SER A 653 -38.39 -2.82 15.04
N VAL A 654 -37.07 -2.89 15.17
CA VAL A 654 -36.17 -3.50 14.18
C VAL A 654 -35.23 -4.49 14.85
N CYS A 655 -35.03 -5.64 14.23
CA CYS A 655 -34.12 -6.67 14.69
C CYS A 655 -33.35 -7.30 13.52
N PHE A 656 -32.06 -7.53 13.74
CA PHE A 656 -31.21 -8.31 12.86
C PHE A 656 -30.70 -9.54 13.62
N PRO A 657 -30.96 -10.76 13.14
CA PRO A 657 -30.34 -11.98 13.68
C PRO A 657 -28.81 -11.94 13.51
N VAL A 658 -28.10 -12.66 14.39
CA VAL A 658 -26.64 -12.83 14.36
C VAL A 658 -26.18 -13.33 12.98
N ASP A 659 -25.18 -12.64 12.39
CA ASP A 659 -24.56 -12.95 11.10
C ASP A 659 -25.50 -13.12 9.89
N THR A 660 -26.32 -12.11 9.60
CA THR A 660 -27.15 -12.19 8.39
C THR A 660 -27.25 -10.90 7.61
N MET A 661 -27.39 -11.07 6.29
CA MET A 661 -27.91 -10.04 5.40
C MET A 661 -29.41 -9.77 5.67
N THR A 662 -30.03 -10.51 6.61
CA THR A 662 -31.47 -10.50 6.82
C THR A 662 -31.83 -9.65 8.03
N GLY A 663 -32.90 -8.87 7.94
CA GLY A 663 -33.40 -8.06 9.03
C GLY A 663 -34.91 -7.94 8.95
N TYR A 664 -35.53 -7.64 10.09
CA TYR A 664 -36.97 -7.54 10.21
C TYR A 664 -37.35 -6.26 10.93
N ALA A 665 -38.31 -5.53 10.38
CA ALA A 665 -38.91 -4.37 11.01
C ALA A 665 -40.41 -4.62 11.13
N VAL A 666 -40.99 -4.31 12.28
CA VAL A 666 -42.42 -4.50 12.56
C VAL A 666 -43.07 -3.19 12.96
N GLY A 667 -44.36 -3.04 12.69
CA GLY A 667 -45.03 -1.76 12.83
C GLY A 667 -46.56 -1.82 12.83
N ALA A 668 -47.16 -0.68 12.56
CA ALA A 668 -48.60 -0.47 12.58
C ALA A 668 -49.33 -1.34 11.55
N GLY A 669 -50.58 -1.71 11.85
CA GLY A 669 -51.43 -2.48 10.94
C GLY A 669 -50.91 -3.88 10.63
N GLY A 670 -50.20 -4.51 11.58
CA GLY A 670 -49.57 -5.81 11.37
C GLY A 670 -48.39 -5.79 10.41
N THR A 671 -47.79 -4.63 10.13
CA THR A 671 -46.70 -4.51 9.16
C THR A 671 -45.50 -5.35 9.60
N ILE A 672 -45.02 -6.23 8.70
CA ILE A 672 -43.72 -6.88 8.83
C ILE A 672 -42.94 -6.62 7.54
N LEU A 673 -41.81 -5.95 7.66
CA LEU A 673 -40.87 -5.75 6.58
C LEU A 673 -39.67 -6.67 6.79
N LYS A 674 -39.27 -7.35 5.73
CA LYS A 674 -38.06 -8.17 5.67
C LYS A 674 -37.08 -7.55 4.69
N THR A 675 -35.84 -7.44 5.12
CA THR A 675 -34.70 -7.24 4.22
C THR A 675 -33.91 -8.54 4.13
N ALA A 676 -33.31 -8.81 2.97
CA ALA A 676 -32.35 -9.89 2.76
C ALA A 676 -30.98 -9.36 2.32
N ASN A 677 -30.79 -8.03 2.34
CA ASN A 677 -29.62 -7.33 1.84
C ASN A 677 -29.17 -6.17 2.77
N VAL A 678 -29.21 -6.40 4.08
CA VAL A 678 -28.69 -5.48 5.12
C VAL A 678 -29.43 -4.13 5.11
N GLY A 679 -30.74 -4.20 4.89
CA GLY A 679 -31.64 -3.06 4.91
C GLY A 679 -31.50 -2.13 3.71
N THR A 680 -30.84 -2.58 2.63
CA THR A 680 -30.75 -1.84 1.35
C THR A 680 -32.11 -1.78 0.67
N SER A 681 -32.85 -2.88 0.67
CA SER A 681 -34.26 -2.92 0.30
C SER A 681 -35.06 -3.74 1.31
N TRP A 682 -36.35 -3.42 1.40
CA TRP A 682 -37.29 -4.05 2.33
C TRP A 682 -38.55 -4.45 1.58
N GLN A 683 -39.01 -5.66 1.86
CA GLN A 683 -40.22 -6.23 1.28
C GLN A 683 -41.21 -6.54 2.39
N SER A 684 -42.48 -6.22 2.17
CA SER A 684 -43.54 -6.59 3.11
C SER A 684 -43.78 -8.09 3.05
N ILE A 685 -43.90 -8.71 4.22
CA ILE A 685 -44.36 -10.10 4.36
C ILE A 685 -45.71 -10.10 5.11
N PRO A 686 -46.71 -10.85 4.62
CA PRO A 686 -48.00 -10.96 5.31
C PRO A 686 -47.84 -11.49 6.74
N SER A 687 -48.40 -10.76 7.70
CA SER A 687 -48.41 -11.14 9.13
C SER A 687 -49.65 -11.95 9.53
N GLY A 688 -50.72 -11.91 8.73
CA GLY A 688 -52.00 -12.54 9.05
C GLY A 688 -52.84 -11.79 10.08
N THR A 689 -52.40 -10.62 10.55
CA THR A 689 -53.12 -9.78 11.52
C THR A 689 -53.12 -8.32 11.09
N ALA A 690 -54.09 -7.54 11.56
CA ALA A 690 -54.14 -6.09 11.43
C ALA A 690 -53.71 -5.37 12.72
N ASN A 691 -53.41 -6.10 13.79
CA ASN A 691 -52.98 -5.53 15.07
C ASN A 691 -51.57 -4.95 14.95
N ASP A 692 -51.31 -3.86 15.67
CA ASP A 692 -49.98 -3.24 15.71
C ASP A 692 -48.95 -4.17 16.34
N LEU A 693 -47.76 -4.26 15.74
CA LEU A 693 -46.65 -5.07 16.24
C LEU A 693 -45.57 -4.18 16.87
N PHE A 694 -45.43 -4.22 18.19
CA PHE A 694 -44.59 -3.31 18.97
C PHE A 694 -43.12 -3.75 19.08
N ALA A 695 -42.83 -5.05 19.12
CA ALA A 695 -41.46 -5.55 19.26
C ALA A 695 -41.21 -6.82 18.43
N VAL A 696 -39.97 -6.99 17.96
CA VAL A 696 -39.52 -8.19 17.26
C VAL A 696 -38.14 -8.63 17.74
N HIS A 697 -37.93 -9.93 17.92
CA HIS A 697 -36.64 -10.51 18.29
C HIS A 697 -36.38 -11.84 17.56
N PHE A 698 -35.16 -12.02 17.08
CA PHE A 698 -34.70 -13.24 16.40
C PHE A 698 -33.58 -13.92 17.18
N PRO A 699 -33.88 -14.94 18.01
CA PRO A 699 -32.85 -15.70 18.72
C PRO A 699 -31.94 -16.52 17.80
N VAL A 700 -32.42 -16.88 16.62
CA VAL A 700 -31.65 -17.61 15.61
C VAL A 700 -31.96 -17.05 14.23
N ARG A 701 -31.04 -17.27 13.29
CA ARG A 701 -31.04 -16.71 11.93
C ARG A 701 -32.41 -16.71 11.24
N ASP A 702 -33.12 -17.83 11.28
CA ASP A 702 -34.34 -18.04 10.51
C ASP A 702 -35.61 -18.16 11.37
N THR A 703 -35.54 -17.94 12.68
CA THR A 703 -36.72 -18.01 13.56
C THR A 703 -36.78 -16.81 14.49
N GLY A 704 -37.90 -16.08 14.41
CA GLY A 704 -38.13 -14.88 15.20
C GLY A 704 -39.54 -14.80 15.77
N TYR A 705 -39.74 -13.85 16.67
CA TYR A 705 -40.99 -13.64 17.38
C TYR A 705 -41.33 -12.16 17.36
N ALA A 706 -42.56 -11.82 16.94
CA ALA A 706 -43.09 -10.47 16.97
C ALA A 706 -44.27 -10.40 17.94
N VAL A 707 -44.37 -9.34 18.73
CA VAL A 707 -45.42 -9.15 19.73
C VAL A 707 -46.10 -7.80 19.57
N GLY A 708 -47.38 -7.72 19.94
CA GLY A 708 -48.20 -6.57 19.58
C GLY A 708 -49.45 -6.37 20.42
N GLU A 709 -50.37 -5.59 19.85
CA GLU A 709 -51.66 -5.24 20.45
C GLU A 709 -52.53 -6.48 20.73
N GLN A 710 -53.40 -6.38 21.73
CA GLN A 710 -54.42 -7.39 22.04
C GLN A 710 -53.86 -8.81 22.29
N GLY A 711 -52.62 -8.91 22.79
CA GLY A 711 -51.97 -10.17 23.09
C GLY A 711 -51.34 -10.89 21.90
N THR A 712 -51.26 -10.23 20.75
CA THR A 712 -50.65 -10.79 19.52
C THR A 712 -49.22 -11.26 19.79
N ILE A 713 -48.95 -12.56 19.55
CA ILE A 713 -47.61 -13.15 19.55
C ILE A 713 -47.48 -14.00 18.28
N LEU A 714 -46.59 -13.58 17.38
CA LEU A 714 -46.35 -14.21 16.09
C LEU A 714 -45.00 -14.92 16.11
N LYS A 715 -44.94 -16.15 15.58
CA LYS A 715 -43.69 -16.85 15.28
C LYS A 715 -43.40 -16.81 13.78
N ILE A 716 -42.20 -16.35 13.42
CA ILE A 716 -41.70 -16.21 12.05
C ILE A 716 -40.72 -17.38 11.79
N VAL A 717 -40.92 -18.14 10.71
CA VAL A 717 -40.13 -19.35 10.34
C VAL A 717 -39.70 -19.33 8.85
N PRO A 718 -38.65 -20.07 8.42
CA PRO A 718 -38.18 -20.02 7.02
C PRO A 718 -39.10 -20.77 6.04
N GLY A 719 -39.20 -20.28 4.81
CA GLY A 719 -39.81 -21.00 3.69
C GLY A 719 -41.34 -20.94 3.57
N SER A 720 -42.03 -20.42 4.58
CA SER A 720 -43.45 -20.08 4.51
C SER A 720 -43.67 -18.62 4.89
N VAL A 721 -44.54 -17.93 4.18
CA VAL A 721 -45.32 -16.81 4.75
C VAL A 721 -46.31 -17.41 5.77
N GLY A 722 -45.75 -18.02 6.81
CA GLY A 722 -46.49 -18.76 7.81
C GLY A 722 -46.19 -18.14 9.15
N VAL A 723 -47.07 -17.23 9.57
CA VAL A 723 -47.24 -16.89 10.97
C VAL A 723 -48.10 -18.01 11.56
N VAL A 724 -47.56 -18.75 12.52
CA VAL A 724 -48.41 -19.62 13.33
C VAL A 724 -49.11 -18.69 14.32
N ASP A 725 -50.37 -18.37 14.03
CA ASP A 725 -51.22 -17.63 14.97
C ASP A 725 -51.47 -18.55 16.17
N TRP A 726 -50.83 -18.22 17.27
CA TRP A 726 -51.04 -18.92 18.51
C TRP A 726 -52.14 -18.19 19.26
N GLN A 727 -53.20 -18.92 19.66
CA GLN A 727 -54.27 -18.33 20.46
C GLN A 727 -53.66 -17.64 21.67
N PRO A 728 -53.80 -16.32 21.79
CA PRO A 728 -52.96 -15.56 22.68
C PRO A 728 -53.28 -15.95 24.13
N PRO A 729 -52.27 -16.11 25.01
CA PRO A 729 -52.46 -16.50 26.41
C PRO A 729 -53.04 -15.35 27.25
N THR A 730 -53.41 -14.26 26.57
CA THR A 730 -53.64 -12.95 27.11
C THR A 730 -54.34 -12.09 26.06
N THR A 731 -55.17 -11.13 26.47
CA THR A 731 -55.74 -10.09 25.59
C THR A 731 -54.98 -8.77 25.73
N VAL A 732 -53.79 -8.84 26.32
CA VAL A 732 -53.01 -7.70 26.79
C VAL A 732 -51.93 -7.35 25.78
N SER A 733 -51.84 -6.07 25.43
CA SER A 733 -50.77 -5.56 24.58
C SER A 733 -49.39 -5.88 25.15
N CYS A 734 -48.54 -6.44 24.28
CA CYS A 734 -47.19 -6.87 24.59
C CYS A 734 -46.20 -5.90 23.95
N PHE A 735 -45.33 -5.27 24.75
CA PHE A 735 -44.45 -4.18 24.32
C PHE A 735 -43.00 -4.60 24.07
N GLY A 736 -42.55 -5.71 24.67
CA GLY A 736 -41.16 -6.19 24.51
C GLY A 736 -41.07 -7.70 24.42
N VAL A 737 -40.11 -8.20 23.67
CA VAL A 737 -39.81 -9.63 23.52
C VAL A 737 -38.30 -9.85 23.47
N HIS A 738 -37.79 -10.87 24.18
CA HIS A 738 -36.38 -11.25 24.12
C HIS A 738 -36.20 -12.75 24.40
N PHE A 739 -35.31 -13.40 23.66
CA PHE A 739 -35.00 -14.83 23.82
C PHE A 739 -33.52 -15.00 24.18
N PRO A 740 -33.20 -15.27 25.46
CA PRO A 740 -31.81 -15.45 25.86
C PRO A 740 -31.25 -16.82 25.43
N GLY A 741 -30.08 -16.82 24.80
CA GLY A 741 -29.28 -18.04 24.60
C GLY A 741 -29.82 -19.07 23.60
N GLY A 742 -30.89 -18.78 22.85
CA GLY A 742 -31.41 -19.65 21.80
C GLY A 742 -32.94 -19.56 21.60
N PRO A 743 -33.52 -20.37 20.70
CA PRO A 743 -34.92 -20.20 20.29
C PRO A 743 -35.94 -20.84 21.23
N GLN A 744 -35.50 -21.56 22.28
CA GLN A 744 -36.36 -22.36 23.16
C GLN A 744 -36.93 -21.56 24.33
N THR A 745 -36.09 -20.75 25.00
CA THR A 745 -36.51 -19.95 26.15
C THR A 745 -36.66 -18.49 25.75
N GLY A 746 -37.82 -17.90 26.04
CA GLY A 746 -38.14 -16.53 25.67
C GLY A 746 -39.06 -15.84 26.65
N PHE A 747 -39.01 -14.51 26.65
CA PHE A 747 -39.74 -13.64 27.55
C PHE A 747 -40.50 -12.57 26.76
N VAL A 748 -41.73 -12.31 27.18
CA VAL A 748 -42.57 -11.22 26.64
C VAL A 748 -43.07 -10.36 27.81
N VAL A 749 -43.04 -9.04 27.64
CA VAL A 749 -43.48 -8.08 28.64
C VAL A 749 -44.58 -7.15 28.11
N GLY A 750 -45.50 -6.72 28.98
CA GLY A 750 -46.64 -5.88 28.58
C GLY A 750 -47.45 -5.33 29.76
N PHE A 751 -48.65 -4.79 29.48
CA PHE A 751 -49.50 -4.16 30.50
C PHE A 751 -50.97 -4.59 30.43
N ARG A 752 -51.49 -5.12 31.54
CA ARG A 752 -52.88 -5.56 31.62
C ARG A 752 -53.81 -4.41 32.00
N GLU A 753 -54.66 -3.95 31.10
CA GLU A 753 -55.63 -2.87 31.41
C GLU A 753 -56.80 -3.29 32.32
N SER A 754 -57.04 -4.59 32.55
CA SER A 754 -58.21 -5.01 33.34
C SER A 754 -57.96 -5.09 34.85
N ALA A 755 -58.76 -4.31 35.58
CA ALA A 755 -58.89 -4.25 37.05
C ALA A 755 -59.26 -5.60 37.72
N PRO A 756 -59.05 -5.74 39.05
CA PRO A 756 -58.44 -4.75 39.94
C PRO A 756 -56.91 -4.79 39.80
N ALA A 757 -56.34 -3.60 39.59
CA ALA A 757 -54.93 -3.29 39.31
C ALA A 757 -54.28 -4.13 38.19
N GLY A 758 -54.08 -3.50 37.04
CA GLY A 758 -53.28 -4.06 35.96
C GLY A 758 -51.88 -4.42 36.42
N VAL A 759 -51.61 -5.70 36.67
CA VAL A 759 -50.26 -6.14 37.01
C VAL A 759 -49.43 -6.24 35.74
N GLY A 760 -48.20 -5.73 35.77
CA GLY A 760 -47.20 -5.89 34.74
C GLY A 760 -47.10 -7.35 34.29
N LEU A 761 -47.19 -7.55 32.98
CA LEU A 761 -47.20 -8.88 32.39
C LEU A 761 -45.77 -9.32 32.09
N ILE A 762 -45.39 -10.50 32.57
CA ILE A 762 -44.21 -11.23 32.10
C ILE A 762 -44.69 -12.63 31.70
N LEU A 763 -44.48 -13.00 30.44
CA LEU A 763 -44.69 -14.35 29.94
C LEU A 763 -43.35 -15.02 29.68
N LYS A 764 -43.27 -16.33 29.95
CA LYS A 764 -42.09 -17.16 29.68
C LYS A 764 -42.49 -18.38 28.87
N THR A 765 -41.72 -18.66 27.81
CA THR A 765 -41.75 -19.93 27.08
C THR A 765 -40.47 -20.72 27.35
N THR A 766 -40.54 -22.04 27.23
CA THR A 766 -39.39 -22.95 27.30
C THR A 766 -39.37 -23.97 26.14
N ASP A 767 -40.35 -23.92 25.24
CA ASP A 767 -40.56 -24.82 24.11
C ASP A 767 -40.57 -24.08 22.76
N GLY A 768 -39.98 -22.88 22.73
CA GLY A 768 -39.89 -22.05 21.53
C GLY A 768 -41.24 -21.51 21.07
N GLY A 769 -42.03 -21.02 22.01
CA GLY A 769 -43.32 -20.38 21.77
C GLY A 769 -44.46 -21.35 21.45
N GLY A 770 -44.28 -22.66 21.68
CA GLY A 770 -45.38 -23.63 21.62
C GLY A 770 -46.37 -23.42 22.77
N SER A 771 -45.88 -22.97 23.93
CA SER A 771 -46.66 -22.55 25.08
C SER A 771 -46.00 -21.40 25.82
N TRP A 772 -46.82 -20.56 26.46
CA TRP A 772 -46.40 -19.43 27.27
C TRP A 772 -47.03 -19.49 28.66
N SER A 773 -46.20 -19.37 29.68
CA SER A 773 -46.60 -19.35 31.09
C SER A 773 -46.47 -17.94 31.66
N ARG A 774 -47.46 -17.51 32.45
CA ARG A 774 -47.43 -16.20 33.11
C ARG A 774 -46.61 -16.27 34.39
N TYR A 775 -45.72 -15.30 34.59
CA TYR A 775 -45.05 -15.13 35.87
C TYR A 775 -46.06 -14.78 36.96
N SER A 776 -46.01 -15.53 38.06
CA SER A 776 -46.85 -15.31 39.23
C SER A 776 -46.06 -14.52 40.26
N TRP A 777 -46.52 -13.31 40.54
CA TRP A 777 -45.89 -12.44 41.53
C TRP A 777 -46.07 -13.00 42.94
N PRO A 778 -45.04 -12.93 43.81
CA PRO A 778 -45.23 -13.11 45.24
C PRO A 778 -46.25 -12.10 45.78
N PRO A 779 -47.13 -12.48 46.72
CA PRO A 779 -48.10 -11.56 47.30
C PRO A 779 -47.43 -10.30 47.87
N GLY A 780 -47.92 -9.12 47.48
CA GLY A 780 -47.40 -7.82 47.92
C GLY A 780 -46.14 -7.33 47.18
N GLN A 781 -45.67 -8.06 46.17
CA GLN A 781 -44.57 -7.65 45.29
C GLN A 781 -45.04 -7.37 43.86
N GLU A 782 -46.34 -7.26 43.63
CA GLU A 782 -46.92 -7.02 42.31
C GLU A 782 -46.48 -5.66 41.77
N VAL A 783 -45.97 -5.64 40.54
CA VAL A 783 -45.75 -4.40 39.80
C VAL A 783 -47.03 -4.02 39.09
N THR A 784 -47.62 -2.87 39.42
CA THR A 784 -48.86 -2.38 38.79
C THR A 784 -48.62 -1.49 37.57
N ASP A 785 -47.37 -1.28 37.20
CA ASP A 785 -46.96 -0.41 36.11
C ASP A 785 -46.79 -1.19 34.80
N SER A 786 -46.88 -0.47 33.68
CA SER A 786 -46.62 -1.03 32.36
C SER A 786 -45.14 -1.40 32.20
N LEU A 787 -44.87 -2.64 31.82
CA LEU A 787 -43.52 -3.10 31.47
C LEU A 787 -43.30 -2.85 29.98
N ARG A 788 -42.23 -2.12 29.63
CA ARG A 788 -42.00 -1.57 28.29
C ARG A 788 -40.96 -2.33 27.49
N ALA A 789 -39.84 -2.67 28.11
CA ALA A 789 -38.73 -3.34 27.43
C ALA A 789 -38.08 -4.41 28.31
N VAL A 790 -37.52 -5.43 27.67
CA VAL A 790 -36.84 -6.56 28.30
C VAL A 790 -35.54 -6.85 27.56
N HIS A 791 -34.45 -7.07 28.29
CA HIS A 791 -33.15 -7.41 27.72
C HIS A 791 -32.41 -8.41 28.62
N PHE A 792 -31.81 -9.44 28.04
CA PHE A 792 -30.99 -10.41 28.78
C PHE A 792 -29.55 -10.40 28.26
N PRO A 793 -28.57 -9.86 29.03
CA PRO A 793 -27.16 -9.96 28.67
C PRO A 793 -26.59 -11.38 28.80
N SER A 794 -27.30 -12.31 29.44
CA SER A 794 -26.91 -13.72 29.53
C SER A 794 -28.15 -14.63 29.68
N ALA A 795 -27.95 -15.95 29.61
CA ALA A 795 -29.04 -16.91 29.82
C ALA A 795 -29.72 -16.81 31.20
N ALA A 796 -28.95 -16.44 32.24
CA ALA A 796 -29.42 -16.40 33.62
C ALA A 796 -29.81 -14.98 34.07
N CYS A 797 -29.10 -13.94 33.59
CA CYS A 797 -29.31 -12.56 34.01
C CYS A 797 -30.15 -11.78 33.00
N GLY A 798 -31.20 -11.10 33.47
CA GLY A 798 -32.10 -10.30 32.64
C GLY A 798 -32.65 -9.07 33.36
N TYR A 799 -33.04 -8.08 32.56
CA TYR A 799 -33.53 -6.78 33.01
C TYR A 799 -34.84 -6.43 32.31
N VAL A 800 -35.80 -5.87 33.06
CA VAL A 800 -37.05 -5.32 32.53
C VAL A 800 -37.20 -3.88 33.02
N VAL A 801 -37.62 -2.98 32.14
CA VAL A 801 -37.93 -1.58 32.50
C VAL A 801 -39.35 -1.21 32.16
N GLY A 802 -39.91 -0.21 32.85
CA GLY A 802 -41.30 0.19 32.67
C GLY A 802 -41.63 1.60 33.16
N ASN A 803 -42.93 1.88 33.19
CA ASN A 803 -43.48 3.15 33.65
C ASN A 803 -43.15 3.42 35.11
N ASN A 804 -43.19 4.70 35.52
CA ASN A 804 -42.88 5.13 36.90
C ASN A 804 -41.53 4.61 37.42
N GLY A 805 -40.52 4.49 36.55
CA GLY A 805 -39.17 4.11 36.94
C GLY A 805 -38.95 2.65 37.25
N VAL A 806 -39.89 1.75 36.92
CA VAL A 806 -39.74 0.34 37.25
C VAL A 806 -38.51 -0.24 36.56
N ILE A 807 -37.62 -0.85 37.36
CA ILE A 807 -36.50 -1.67 36.89
C ILE A 807 -36.55 -3.00 37.66
N LEU A 808 -36.61 -4.11 36.93
CA LEU A 808 -36.59 -5.47 37.47
C LEU A 808 -35.33 -6.19 37.01
N LYS A 809 -34.75 -7.01 37.88
CA LYS A 809 -33.60 -7.87 37.58
C LYS A 809 -33.93 -9.32 37.95
N THR A 810 -33.53 -10.24 37.09
CA THR A 810 -33.45 -11.67 37.38
C THR A 810 -32.01 -12.14 37.25
N THR A 811 -31.62 -13.11 38.05
CA THR A 811 -30.33 -13.83 37.96
C THR A 811 -30.52 -15.34 37.87
N ASP A 812 -31.77 -15.81 37.78
CA ASP A 812 -32.18 -17.21 37.79
C ASP A 812 -33.00 -17.58 36.54
N ALA A 813 -32.69 -16.94 35.41
CA ALA A 813 -33.38 -17.12 34.13
C ALA A 813 -34.89 -16.86 34.23
N GLY A 814 -35.28 -15.81 34.97
CA GLY A 814 -36.66 -15.35 35.11
C GLY A 814 -37.54 -16.28 35.94
N ALA A 815 -36.95 -17.11 36.82
CA ALA A 815 -37.72 -17.86 37.82
C ALA A 815 -38.20 -16.93 38.94
N SER A 816 -37.43 -15.89 39.25
CA SER A 816 -37.84 -14.78 40.11
C SER A 816 -37.36 -13.43 39.54
N TRP A 817 -38.07 -12.36 39.88
CA TRP A 817 -37.75 -10.99 39.49
C TRP A 817 -37.71 -10.09 40.72
N ARG A 818 -36.58 -9.41 40.94
CA ARG A 818 -36.39 -8.43 42.00
C ARG A 818 -36.55 -7.02 41.46
N ARG A 819 -37.39 -6.19 42.11
CA ARG A 819 -37.47 -4.75 41.85
C ARG A 819 -36.24 -4.04 42.42
N LEU A 820 -35.64 -3.15 41.64
CA LEU A 820 -34.51 -2.32 42.06
C LEU A 820 -35.05 -0.92 42.43
N ASP A 821 -34.96 -0.55 43.71
CA ASP A 821 -35.61 0.65 44.27
C ASP A 821 -34.88 1.99 43.99
N ALA A 822 -33.86 1.99 43.13
CA ALA A 822 -32.98 3.15 42.88
C ALA A 822 -33.30 3.96 41.61
N GLY A 823 -34.45 3.71 40.96
CA GLY A 823 -34.82 4.33 39.68
C GLY A 823 -35.41 5.75 39.77
N PRO A 824 -35.49 6.49 38.66
CA PRO A 824 -36.17 7.78 38.58
C PRO A 824 -37.71 7.63 38.63
N THR A 825 -38.48 8.72 38.74
CA THR A 825 -39.96 8.66 38.63
C THR A 825 -40.48 8.81 37.20
N VAL A 826 -39.61 8.75 36.18
CA VAL A 826 -40.00 8.91 34.77
C VAL A 826 -40.34 7.57 34.13
N ASP A 827 -41.11 7.59 33.04
CA ASP A 827 -41.37 6.40 32.25
C ASP A 827 -40.10 5.96 31.50
N LEU A 828 -39.68 4.72 31.73
CA LEU A 828 -38.52 4.11 31.08
C LEU A 828 -38.97 3.35 29.83
N ARG A 829 -38.33 3.62 28.69
CA ARG A 829 -38.74 3.10 27.38
C ARG A 829 -37.79 2.07 26.80
N GLY A 830 -36.49 2.19 27.08
CA GLY A 830 -35.46 1.32 26.52
C GLY A 830 -34.45 0.85 27.55
N VAL A 831 -33.99 -0.39 27.40
CA VAL A 831 -32.94 -1.01 28.22
C VAL A 831 -32.04 -1.85 27.34
N PHE A 832 -30.72 -1.76 27.58
CA PHE A 832 -29.73 -2.60 26.91
C PHE A 832 -28.52 -2.80 27.82
N PHE A 833 -28.10 -4.06 28.02
CA PHE A 833 -26.94 -4.43 28.83
C PHE A 833 -25.88 -5.14 27.99
N ARG A 834 -24.61 -4.73 28.13
CA ARG A 834 -23.46 -5.34 27.42
C ARG A 834 -22.88 -6.55 28.13
N SER A 835 -22.99 -6.54 29.44
CA SER A 835 -22.64 -7.63 30.33
C SER A 835 -23.71 -7.68 31.43
N PRO A 836 -23.74 -8.71 32.28
CA PRO A 836 -24.59 -8.70 33.46
C PRO A 836 -24.43 -7.44 34.33
N ASP A 837 -23.26 -6.79 34.30
CA ASP A 837 -22.92 -5.69 35.20
C ASP A 837 -22.96 -4.30 34.53
N THR A 838 -22.74 -4.21 33.22
CA THR A 838 -22.68 -2.92 32.52
C THR A 838 -23.87 -2.74 31.59
N GLY A 839 -24.61 -1.64 31.75
CA GLY A 839 -25.82 -1.39 30.97
C GLY A 839 -26.36 0.03 31.01
N TYR A 840 -27.34 0.26 30.14
CA TYR A 840 -27.90 1.57 29.83
C TYR A 840 -29.42 1.54 29.82
N VAL A 841 -30.03 2.61 30.33
CA VAL A 841 -31.48 2.79 30.40
C VAL A 841 -31.86 4.19 29.92
N VAL A 842 -32.93 4.27 29.13
CA VAL A 842 -33.44 5.53 28.56
C VAL A 842 -34.94 5.69 28.74
N GLY A 843 -35.41 6.94 28.78
CA GLY A 843 -36.83 7.23 28.99
C GLY A 843 -37.25 8.67 28.71
N ASP A 844 -38.38 9.05 29.30
CA ASP A 844 -39.00 10.37 29.15
C ASP A 844 -38.12 11.50 29.68
N SER A 845 -38.41 12.74 29.26
CA SER A 845 -37.67 13.94 29.71
C SER A 845 -36.15 13.86 29.47
N GLY A 846 -35.74 13.23 28.37
CA GLY A 846 -34.32 13.09 27.99
C GLY A 846 -33.54 12.17 28.91
N PHE A 847 -34.21 11.32 29.68
CA PHE A 847 -33.58 10.50 30.71
C PHE A 847 -32.63 9.46 30.11
N PHE A 848 -31.40 9.44 30.62
CA PHE A 848 -30.33 8.51 30.25
C PHE A 848 -29.51 8.15 31.50
N MET A 849 -29.32 6.86 31.76
CA MET A 849 -28.54 6.35 32.90
C MET A 849 -27.63 5.20 32.48
N MET A 850 -26.51 5.07 33.19
CA MET A 850 -25.55 3.98 33.04
C MET A 850 -25.30 3.31 34.40
N THR A 851 -25.07 2.01 34.38
CA THR A 851 -24.57 1.24 35.52
C THR A 851 -23.34 0.44 35.10
N GLY A 852 -22.40 0.26 36.03
CA GLY A 852 -21.25 -0.63 35.88
C GLY A 852 -21.22 -1.78 36.89
N ASP A 853 -22.23 -1.88 37.76
CA ASP A 853 -22.32 -2.81 38.88
C ASP A 853 -23.63 -3.63 38.87
N GLY A 854 -24.26 -3.77 37.70
CA GLY A 854 -25.44 -4.59 37.51
C GLY A 854 -26.71 -3.95 38.05
N ALA A 855 -26.82 -2.64 37.90
CA ALA A 855 -27.94 -1.82 38.37
C ALA A 855 -28.09 -1.73 39.90
N GLU A 856 -27.02 -2.03 40.65
CA GLU A 856 -27.01 -1.76 42.10
C GLU A 856 -26.85 -0.25 42.34
N THR A 857 -26.03 0.42 41.53
CA THR A 857 -25.95 1.88 41.46
C THR A 857 -26.11 2.38 40.02
N TRP A 858 -26.67 3.57 39.90
CA TRP A 858 -26.86 4.25 38.63
C TRP A 858 -26.12 5.57 38.63
N ILE A 859 -25.25 5.75 37.64
CA ILE A 859 -24.64 7.04 37.35
C ILE A 859 -25.67 7.82 36.53
N LEU A 860 -26.32 8.77 37.20
CA LEU A 860 -27.23 9.69 36.57
C LEU A 860 -26.43 10.83 35.94
N ASP A 861 -26.41 10.89 34.61
CA ASP A 861 -25.93 12.08 33.94
C ASP A 861 -27.10 13.03 33.66
N ARG A 862 -27.30 13.99 34.56
CA ARG A 862 -28.09 15.18 34.24
C ARG A 862 -27.12 16.13 33.53
N ALA A 863 -27.19 16.17 32.19
CA ALA A 863 -26.55 17.23 31.43
C ALA A 863 -26.85 18.57 32.11
N THR A 864 -25.82 19.29 32.54
CA THR A 864 -25.91 20.51 33.36
C THR A 864 -26.51 21.72 32.63
N ASP A 865 -27.16 21.51 31.48
CA ASP A 865 -27.95 22.50 30.76
C ASP A 865 -29.41 22.03 30.68
N ARG A 866 -30.33 22.92 31.07
CA ARG A 866 -31.78 22.70 31.23
C ARG A 866 -32.53 22.48 29.90
N THR A 867 -31.88 21.97 28.84
CA THR A 867 -32.38 21.91 27.46
C THR A 867 -32.81 20.51 26.97
N TRP A 868 -32.94 19.51 27.86
CA TRP A 868 -33.25 18.12 27.48
C TRP A 868 -34.69 17.61 27.77
N PRO A 869 -35.80 18.28 27.39
CA PRO A 869 -37.14 17.76 27.72
C PRO A 869 -37.68 16.67 26.77
N VAL A 870 -36.88 16.12 25.84
CA VAL A 870 -37.38 15.24 24.76
C VAL A 870 -37.09 13.75 25.06
N PRO A 871 -38.10 12.84 25.02
CA PRO A 871 -37.93 11.42 25.31
C PRO A 871 -36.95 10.68 24.40
N PHE A 872 -36.23 9.70 24.98
CA PHE A 872 -35.53 8.65 24.25
C PHE A 872 -36.32 7.35 24.33
N ASN A 873 -36.52 6.70 23.18
CA ASN A 873 -37.36 5.53 23.02
C ASN A 873 -36.58 4.21 23.05
N ALA A 874 -35.34 4.21 22.55
CA ALA A 874 -34.50 3.03 22.52
C ALA A 874 -33.02 3.37 22.65
N VAL A 875 -32.25 2.40 23.15
CA VAL A 875 -30.80 2.47 23.32
C VAL A 875 -30.16 1.21 22.75
N GLY A 876 -28.99 1.36 22.15
CA GLY A 876 -28.20 0.26 21.63
C GLY A 876 -26.77 0.70 21.34
N PHE A 877 -25.87 -0.26 21.17
CA PHE A 877 -24.48 0.02 20.82
C PHE A 877 -23.96 -1.02 19.83
N PRO A 878 -22.89 -0.71 19.08
CA PRO A 878 -22.22 -1.67 18.21
C PRO A 878 -21.59 -2.79 19.03
N VAL A 879 -22.12 -4.02 18.96
CA VAL A 879 -21.45 -5.18 19.56
C VAL A 879 -20.30 -5.59 18.63
N GLY A 880 -19.07 -5.19 18.98
CA GLY A 880 -17.86 -5.71 18.34
C GLY A 880 -17.51 -7.08 18.89
N ASP A 881 -16.90 -7.92 18.04
CA ASP A 881 -16.24 -9.15 18.50
C ASP A 881 -15.19 -8.74 19.54
N SER A 882 -15.21 -9.42 20.68
CA SER A 882 -14.36 -9.14 21.83
C SER A 882 -12.89 -9.07 21.43
N GLU A 883 -12.24 -7.91 21.63
CA GLU A 883 -10.82 -7.71 22.06
C GLU A 883 -10.27 -6.28 21.84
N THR A 884 -11.05 -5.30 21.37
CA THR A 884 -10.53 -3.93 21.25
C THR A 884 -10.64 -3.12 22.54
N THR A 885 -9.50 -2.59 23.03
CA THR A 885 -9.38 -1.63 24.15
C THR A 885 -9.96 -0.24 23.86
N THR A 886 -10.68 -0.05 22.74
CA THR A 886 -11.31 1.23 22.40
C THR A 886 -12.73 1.31 22.98
N PRO A 887 -13.11 2.44 23.58
CA PRO A 887 -14.47 2.61 24.10
C PRO A 887 -15.51 2.55 22.99
N VAL A 888 -16.55 1.73 23.17
CA VAL A 888 -17.62 1.56 22.18
C VAL A 888 -18.68 2.65 22.41
N PRO A 889 -19.02 3.47 21.40
CA PRO A 889 -20.01 4.52 21.59
C PRO A 889 -21.41 3.95 21.75
N VAL A 890 -22.20 4.57 22.64
CA VAL A 890 -23.61 4.21 22.87
C VAL A 890 -24.53 5.15 22.11
N TYR A 891 -25.60 4.61 21.53
CA TYR A 891 -26.58 5.37 20.77
C TYR A 891 -27.95 5.30 21.43
N ALA A 892 -28.58 6.46 21.60
CA ALA A 892 -29.99 6.55 21.98
C ALA A 892 -30.78 7.29 20.91
N VAL A 893 -31.97 6.79 20.58
CA VAL A 893 -32.86 7.38 19.59
C VAL A 893 -34.17 7.80 20.23
N GLY A 894 -34.76 8.89 19.77
CA GLY A 894 -35.90 9.50 20.45
C GLY A 894 -36.78 10.34 19.56
N ASP A 895 -37.63 11.12 20.22
CA ASP A 895 -38.63 11.95 19.57
C ASP A 895 -38.00 13.08 18.74
N TYR A 896 -38.74 13.57 17.74
CA TYR A 896 -38.31 14.54 16.73
C TYR A 896 -37.09 14.11 15.92
N GLY A 897 -36.96 12.80 15.67
CA GLY A 897 -35.84 12.23 14.92
C GLY A 897 -34.48 12.44 15.59
N ARG A 898 -34.45 12.56 16.92
CA ARG A 898 -33.22 12.78 17.69
C ARG A 898 -32.37 11.52 17.77
N ILE A 899 -31.07 11.70 17.64
CA ILE A 899 -30.07 10.66 17.86
C ILE A 899 -28.96 11.24 18.75
N LEU A 900 -28.74 10.60 19.88
CA LEU A 900 -27.67 10.86 20.82
C LEU A 900 -26.56 9.83 20.63
N ARG A 901 -25.31 10.30 20.57
CA ARG A 901 -24.12 9.46 20.63
C ARG A 901 -23.32 9.83 21.88
N VAL A 902 -22.99 8.83 22.68
CA VAL A 902 -22.16 8.92 23.88
C VAL A 902 -20.82 8.27 23.59
N GLU A 903 -19.72 8.98 23.82
CA GLU A 903 -18.37 8.39 23.77
C GLU A 903 -17.97 7.95 25.20
N GLU A 904 -17.67 6.66 25.40
CA GLU A 904 -17.04 6.21 26.66
C GLU A 904 -15.58 6.71 26.68
N LEU A 905 -15.07 7.15 27.84
CA LEU A 905 -13.65 7.40 28.11
C LEU A 905 -13.24 6.48 29.26
N ASN A 906 -11.98 6.03 29.24
CA ASN A 906 -11.37 5.15 30.25
C ASN A 906 -11.81 5.49 31.69
N SER A 907 -11.90 4.45 32.52
CA SER A 907 -12.39 4.43 33.92
C SER A 907 -11.80 5.47 34.89
N ASP A 908 -10.82 6.26 34.47
CA ASP A 908 -10.03 7.16 35.33
C ASP A 908 -10.28 8.66 35.04
N LEU A 909 -11.17 9.00 34.10
CA LEU A 909 -11.53 10.38 33.79
C LEU A 909 -13.03 10.64 33.99
N PRO A 910 -13.45 11.83 34.46
CA PRO A 910 -14.85 12.18 34.51
C PRO A 910 -15.42 12.16 33.08
N LEU A 911 -16.52 11.42 32.91
CA LEU A 911 -17.33 11.35 31.69
C LEU A 911 -17.60 12.77 31.14
N ASN A 912 -17.66 12.93 29.81
CA ASN A 912 -18.68 13.74 29.10
C ASN A 912 -18.18 14.41 27.81
N ARG A 913 -18.35 13.69 26.67
CA ARG A 913 -18.69 14.35 25.40
C ARG A 913 -19.90 13.65 24.78
N PHE A 914 -21.05 14.33 24.88
CA PHE A 914 -22.26 13.97 24.16
C PHE A 914 -22.28 14.68 22.81
N HIS A 915 -22.48 13.92 21.75
CA HIS A 915 -22.75 14.47 20.42
C HIS A 915 -24.20 14.20 20.08
N GLN A 916 -25.03 15.24 20.12
CA GLN A 916 -26.43 15.17 19.72
C GLN A 916 -26.61 15.72 18.31
N ARG A 917 -27.41 15.03 17.50
CA ARG A 917 -27.87 15.53 16.20
C ARG A 917 -29.37 15.27 16.04
N SER A 918 -30.12 16.32 15.74
CA SER A 918 -31.48 16.18 15.20
C SER A 918 -31.39 16.02 13.70
N LEU A 919 -32.15 15.09 13.12
CA LEU A 919 -32.14 14.92 11.67
C LEU A 919 -32.98 16.00 10.99
N PRO A 920 -32.46 16.68 9.94
CA PRO A 920 -33.13 17.82 9.31
C PRO A 920 -34.34 17.45 8.45
N CYS A 921 -34.79 16.19 8.47
CA CYS A 921 -35.81 15.66 7.55
C CYS A 921 -37.22 15.53 8.15
N GLY A 922 -37.49 16.15 9.32
CA GLY A 922 -38.85 16.18 9.90
C GLY A 922 -39.41 14.80 10.26
N ILE A 923 -38.53 13.84 10.55
CA ILE A 923 -38.91 12.53 11.10
C ILE A 923 -39.59 12.78 12.44
N GLY A 924 -40.80 12.22 12.64
CA GLY A 924 -41.57 12.35 13.88
C GLY A 924 -40.85 11.69 15.04
N HIS A 925 -41.03 10.40 15.23
CA HIS A 925 -40.43 9.66 16.35
C HIS A 925 -39.54 8.52 15.84
N LEU A 926 -38.31 8.40 16.36
CA LEU A 926 -37.51 7.18 16.23
C LEU A 926 -37.80 6.28 17.43
N ARG A 927 -38.14 5.02 17.18
CA ARG A 927 -38.76 4.12 18.16
C ARG A 927 -37.89 2.94 18.56
N SER A 928 -37.01 2.49 17.66
CA SER A 928 -36.11 1.38 17.93
C SER A 928 -34.78 1.62 17.23
N VAL A 929 -33.70 1.18 17.87
CA VAL A 929 -32.35 1.14 17.31
C VAL A 929 -31.76 -0.25 17.52
N CYS A 930 -31.12 -0.79 16.49
CA CYS A 930 -30.50 -2.12 16.52
C CYS A 930 -29.14 -2.07 15.84
N PHE A 931 -28.17 -2.78 16.42
CA PHE A 931 -26.87 -3.05 15.82
C PHE A 931 -26.72 -4.58 15.69
N PRO A 932 -26.63 -5.14 14.47
CA PRO A 932 -26.37 -6.56 14.29
C PRO A 932 -25.01 -6.94 14.92
N SER A 933 -24.96 -8.05 15.63
CA SER A 933 -23.71 -8.58 16.21
C SER A 933 -22.62 -8.74 15.13
N GLY A 934 -21.38 -8.37 15.47
CA GLY A 934 -20.24 -8.42 14.55
C GLY A 934 -20.26 -7.34 13.46
N ARG A 935 -21.18 -6.36 13.53
CA ARG A 935 -21.28 -5.24 12.58
C ARG A 935 -21.45 -3.92 13.32
N ARG A 936 -20.83 -2.87 12.79
CA ARG A 936 -21.02 -1.50 13.31
C ARG A 936 -22.30 -0.83 12.76
N THR A 937 -23.12 -1.52 11.92
CA THR A 937 -24.27 -0.94 11.16
C THR A 937 -25.45 -0.80 12.07
N GLY A 938 -25.70 0.44 12.51
CA GLY A 938 -26.93 0.80 13.19
C GLY A 938 -28.09 0.94 12.22
N PHE A 939 -29.24 0.40 12.62
CA PHE A 939 -30.55 0.67 12.04
C PHE A 939 -31.42 1.34 13.08
N ALA A 940 -32.18 2.35 12.69
CA ALA A 940 -33.19 2.96 13.54
C ALA A 940 -34.48 3.06 12.75
N VAL A 941 -35.61 2.73 13.37
CA VAL A 941 -36.93 2.79 12.72
C VAL A 941 -37.87 3.71 13.46
N GLY A 942 -38.89 4.21 12.76
CA GLY A 942 -39.81 5.18 13.31
C GLY A 942 -41.00 5.48 12.43
N ASP A 943 -41.62 6.64 12.69
CA ASP A 943 -42.88 7.02 12.05
C ASP A 943 -42.81 7.12 10.52
N LYS A 944 -43.95 7.00 9.86
CA LYS A 944 -44.10 7.17 8.39
C LYS A 944 -43.16 6.27 7.58
N GLY A 945 -43.05 5.01 8.01
CA GLY A 945 -42.17 4.01 7.40
C GLY A 945 -40.70 4.37 7.48
N THR A 946 -40.29 5.20 8.45
CA THR A 946 -38.90 5.64 8.54
C THR A 946 -38.03 4.44 8.89
N ILE A 947 -37.11 4.12 7.98
CA ILE A 947 -35.96 3.26 8.26
C ILE A 947 -34.72 4.11 8.02
N LEU A 948 -33.98 4.36 9.08
CA LEU A 948 -32.68 4.95 9.05
C LEU A 948 -31.64 3.85 9.09
N ARG A 949 -30.63 4.01 8.26
CA ARG A 949 -29.42 3.21 8.27
C ARG A 949 -28.27 4.16 8.50
N THR A 950 -27.38 3.84 9.43
CA THR A 950 -26.09 4.51 9.49
C THR A 950 -25.42 4.38 8.12
N ARG A 951 -25.00 5.49 7.48
CA ARG A 951 -24.29 5.44 6.18
C ARG A 951 -23.06 4.55 6.24
N ARG A 952 -22.55 4.32 7.45
CA ARG A 952 -21.59 3.27 7.76
C ARG A 952 -21.96 2.62 9.05
N GLY A 953 -22.08 1.31 9.01
CA GLY A 953 -21.52 0.61 10.12
C GLY A 953 -20.76 -0.65 9.79
N GLY A 954 -19.51 -0.35 9.47
CA GLY A 954 -18.33 -1.19 9.66
C GLY A 954 -18.65 -2.66 9.78
N ARG A 955 -18.84 -3.39 8.70
CA ARG A 955 -18.14 -3.30 7.41
C ARG A 955 -18.60 -2.12 6.50
N LEU A 956 -17.76 -1.31 5.84
CA LEU A 956 -16.33 -1.43 5.51
C LEU A 956 -15.93 -2.89 5.36
N THR A 957 -16.63 -3.60 4.50
CA THR A 957 -15.84 -4.34 3.54
C THR A 957 -15.39 -3.20 2.65
N ILE A 958 -14.19 -2.68 2.94
CA ILE A 958 -13.25 -2.64 1.83
C ILE A 958 -13.46 -4.03 1.24
N ASP A 959 -14.15 -4.11 0.11
CA ASP A 959 -14.04 -5.32 -0.66
C ASP A 959 -12.56 -5.31 -0.98
N PHE A 960 -11.79 -5.96 -0.10
CA PHE A 960 -10.36 -6.01 -0.22
C PHE A 960 -10.10 -6.65 -1.56
N ASN A 961 -10.93 -7.59 -2.04
CA ASN A 961 -10.83 -8.07 -3.40
C ASN A 961 -11.06 -6.94 -4.40
N GLU A 962 -12.06 -6.06 -4.30
CA GLU A 962 -12.18 -4.90 -5.21
C GLU A 962 -10.94 -4.00 -5.18
N GLN A 963 -10.48 -3.60 -3.99
CA GLN A 963 -9.32 -2.71 -3.85
C GLN A 963 -8.02 -3.39 -4.30
N VAL A 964 -7.79 -4.65 -3.88
CA VAL A 964 -6.73 -5.58 -4.31
C VAL A 964 -6.77 -5.77 -5.81
N ASN A 965 -7.93 -6.01 -6.40
CA ASN A 965 -8.10 -6.24 -7.82
C ASN A 965 -7.82 -4.97 -8.62
N CYS A 966 -8.18 -3.80 -8.10
CA CYS A 966 -7.80 -2.52 -8.69
C CYS A 966 -6.29 -2.28 -8.57
N TYR A 967 -5.70 -2.56 -7.40
CA TYR A 967 -4.26 -2.52 -7.17
C TYR A 967 -3.50 -3.48 -8.08
N GLU A 968 -3.98 -4.71 -8.24
CA GLU A 968 -3.43 -5.75 -9.10
C GLU A 968 -3.62 -5.42 -10.58
N ALA A 969 -4.78 -4.88 -10.98
CA ALA A 969 -5.04 -4.42 -12.34
C ALA A 969 -4.09 -3.29 -12.74
N THR A 970 -3.90 -2.30 -11.87
CA THR A 970 -2.88 -1.25 -12.04
C THR A 970 -1.50 -1.87 -12.12
N PHE A 971 -1.15 -2.77 -11.19
CA PHE A 971 0.15 -3.42 -11.20
C PHE A 971 0.38 -4.18 -12.52
N ARG A 972 -0.56 -4.99 -12.98
CA ARG A 972 -0.45 -5.73 -14.26
C ARG A 972 -0.32 -4.79 -15.46
N ALA A 973 -1.02 -3.66 -15.47
CA ALA A 973 -0.95 -2.69 -16.57
C ALA A 973 0.42 -1.99 -16.68
N PHE A 974 1.11 -1.76 -15.56
CA PHE A 974 2.37 -1.00 -15.50
C PHE A 974 3.62 -1.85 -15.28
N TRP A 975 3.46 -3.02 -14.70
CA TRP A 975 4.50 -3.76 -14.00
C TRP A 975 4.63 -5.22 -14.46
N GLY A 976 3.63 -5.70 -15.20
CA GLY A 976 3.70 -6.93 -15.97
C GLY A 976 2.75 -8.03 -15.50
N ASP A 977 2.46 -8.93 -16.44
CA ASP A 977 1.69 -10.17 -16.26
C ASP A 977 2.37 -11.35 -16.99
N GLN A 978 1.72 -12.51 -17.01
CA GLN A 978 2.25 -13.71 -17.69
C GLN A 978 2.45 -13.55 -19.22
N LEU A 979 1.84 -12.53 -19.84
CA LEU A 979 1.93 -12.21 -21.27
C LEU A 979 2.86 -11.02 -21.55
N ARG A 980 3.13 -10.17 -20.55
CA ARG A 980 4.03 -9.00 -20.61
C ARG A 980 4.86 -8.92 -19.32
N PRO A 981 6.05 -9.55 -19.25
CA PRO A 981 6.80 -9.68 -18.01
C PRO A 981 7.62 -8.44 -17.59
N GLU A 982 7.60 -7.35 -18.37
CA GLU A 982 8.41 -6.14 -18.12
C GLU A 982 7.53 -4.93 -17.76
N PRO A 983 7.96 -4.07 -16.81
CA PRO A 983 7.31 -2.79 -16.55
C PRO A 983 7.42 -1.82 -17.72
N ARG A 984 6.60 -0.78 -17.73
CA ARG A 984 6.68 0.27 -18.76
C ARG A 984 7.97 1.08 -18.60
N PRO A 985 8.77 1.30 -19.67
CA PRO A 985 10.10 1.92 -19.57
C PRO A 985 10.10 3.40 -19.15
N TRP A 986 8.95 4.07 -19.26
CA TRP A 986 8.75 5.45 -18.84
C TRP A 986 8.17 5.57 -17.43
N PHE A 987 7.81 4.46 -16.78
CA PHE A 987 7.18 4.43 -15.47
C PHE A 987 8.23 4.27 -14.37
N TYR A 988 8.26 5.22 -13.45
CA TYR A 988 9.27 5.31 -12.39
C TYR A 988 8.83 4.68 -11.07
N GLY A 989 7.55 4.43 -10.84
CA GLY A 989 7.06 3.83 -9.59
C GLY A 989 5.72 4.39 -9.13
N PHE A 990 5.18 3.78 -8.07
CA PHE A 990 3.95 4.20 -7.42
C PHE A 990 4.11 4.32 -5.92
N TYR A 991 3.40 5.27 -5.34
CA TYR A 991 3.27 5.54 -3.92
C TYR A 991 1.82 5.28 -3.48
N TRP A 992 1.58 4.37 -2.53
CA TRP A 992 0.21 4.03 -2.10
C TRP A 992 -0.41 5.05 -1.15
N TRP A 993 -1.63 5.49 -1.45
CA TRP A 993 -2.41 6.24 -0.48
C TRP A 993 -2.95 5.31 0.63
N TYR A 994 -2.49 5.48 1.87
CA TYR A 994 -2.98 4.73 3.01
C TYR A 994 -3.89 5.59 3.90
N TYR A 995 -5.16 5.18 4.03
CA TYR A 995 -6.13 5.83 4.90
C TYR A 995 -5.94 5.41 6.37
N HIS A 996 -6.00 6.39 7.27
CA HIS A 996 -6.02 6.28 8.73
C HIS A 996 -6.60 4.98 9.28
N VAL A 997 -5.81 4.27 10.10
CA VAL A 997 -6.36 3.34 11.11
C VAL A 997 -5.60 3.55 12.41
N SER A 998 -6.33 3.46 13.52
CA SER A 998 -5.82 3.54 14.89
C SER A 998 -4.57 2.67 15.10
N ALA A 999 -3.78 3.01 16.12
CA ALA A 999 -2.47 2.46 16.47
C ALA A 999 -2.45 0.97 16.89
N THR A 1000 -3.41 0.15 16.44
CA THR A 1000 -3.34 -1.31 16.58
C THR A 1000 -2.61 -1.91 15.39
N PRO A 1001 -1.65 -2.83 15.62
CA PRO A 1001 -0.94 -3.51 14.54
C PRO A 1001 -1.95 -4.31 13.71
N ARG A 1002 -2.21 -3.85 12.49
CA ARG A 1002 -3.07 -4.53 11.50
C ARG A 1002 -2.61 -5.94 11.16
N GLU A 1003 -1.41 -6.35 11.53
CA GLU A 1003 -0.94 -7.74 11.38
C GLU A 1003 -1.88 -8.74 12.08
N THR A 1004 -2.36 -8.43 13.28
CA THR A 1004 -3.23 -9.38 14.02
C THR A 1004 -4.62 -9.48 13.40
N GLU A 1005 -5.26 -8.37 13.07
CA GLU A 1005 -6.58 -8.35 12.41
C GLU A 1005 -6.54 -8.92 10.98
N PHE A 1006 -5.44 -8.73 10.24
CA PHE A 1006 -5.25 -9.29 8.90
C PHE A 1006 -4.95 -10.80 8.93
N GLU A 1007 -4.17 -11.27 9.91
CA GLU A 1007 -3.90 -12.70 10.13
C GLU A 1007 -5.14 -13.45 10.63
N GLU A 1008 -5.91 -12.86 11.55
CA GLU A 1008 -7.19 -13.40 12.03
C GLU A 1008 -8.25 -13.41 10.91
N TRP A 1009 -8.24 -12.38 10.05
CA TRP A 1009 -9.11 -12.33 8.88
C TRP A 1009 -8.71 -13.35 7.79
N LEU A 1010 -7.42 -13.49 7.46
CA LEU A 1010 -6.89 -14.51 6.53
C LEU A 1010 -7.14 -15.94 7.01
N SER A 1011 -7.08 -16.16 8.33
CA SER A 1011 -7.38 -17.47 8.93
C SER A 1011 -8.88 -17.76 8.97
N SER A 1012 -9.73 -16.72 9.01
CA SER A 1012 -11.20 -16.82 8.91
C SER A 1012 -11.77 -17.06 7.49
N MET A 1013 -10.94 -16.92 6.44
CA MET A 1013 -11.35 -17.09 5.03
C MET A 1013 -11.56 -18.56 4.61
N THR A 1014 -12.51 -18.78 3.69
CA THR A 1014 -12.65 -20.06 2.99
C THR A 1014 -11.45 -20.34 2.07
N PRO A 1015 -11.12 -21.61 1.74
CA PRO A 1015 -9.99 -21.95 0.86
C PRO A 1015 -10.00 -21.24 -0.49
N GLN A 1016 -11.18 -20.91 -1.02
CA GLN A 1016 -11.38 -20.15 -2.26
C GLN A 1016 -11.12 -18.64 -2.11
N GLN A 1017 -11.17 -18.07 -0.91
CA GLN A 1017 -10.92 -16.64 -0.62
C GLN A 1017 -9.46 -16.34 -0.26
N LYS A 1018 -8.73 -17.33 0.25
CA LYS A 1018 -7.29 -17.25 0.56
C LYS A 1018 -6.36 -16.82 -0.61
N PRO A 1019 -6.66 -17.06 -1.90
CA PRO A 1019 -5.82 -16.60 -3.01
C PRO A 1019 -5.67 -15.08 -3.07
N ALA A 1020 -6.73 -14.29 -2.88
CA ALA A 1020 -6.68 -12.82 -3.02
C ALA A 1020 -5.91 -12.13 -1.88
N GLY A 1021 -6.10 -12.58 -0.64
CA GLY A 1021 -5.31 -12.10 0.52
C GLY A 1021 -3.84 -12.55 0.46
N ARG A 1022 -3.56 -13.74 -0.11
CA ARG A 1022 -2.20 -14.19 -0.43
C ARG A 1022 -1.57 -13.44 -1.60
N VAL A 1023 -2.34 -12.87 -2.53
CA VAL A 1023 -1.82 -12.06 -3.63
C VAL A 1023 -1.29 -10.72 -3.13
N LEU A 1024 -1.99 -10.00 -2.26
CA LEU A 1024 -1.42 -8.79 -1.62
C LEU A 1024 -0.15 -9.13 -0.80
N ARG A 1025 -0.16 -10.21 -0.03
CA ARG A 1025 1.06 -10.71 0.63
C ARG A 1025 2.09 -11.33 -0.32
N GLY A 1026 1.76 -11.75 -1.54
CA GLY A 1026 2.71 -12.20 -2.57
C GLY A 1026 3.40 -11.00 -3.22
N TRP A 1027 2.55 -10.06 -3.61
CA TRP A 1027 2.63 -8.60 -3.61
C TRP A 1027 3.69 -7.95 -2.71
N PHE A 1028 3.70 -8.27 -1.42
CA PHE A 1028 4.54 -7.56 -0.45
C PHE A 1028 5.48 -8.48 0.32
N ALA A 1029 5.01 -9.63 0.81
CA ALA A 1029 5.68 -10.54 1.75
C ALA A 1029 6.23 -11.86 1.18
N ALA A 1030 6.01 -12.23 -0.09
CA ALA A 1030 6.31 -13.59 -0.53
C ALA A 1030 7.31 -13.66 -1.70
N PRO A 1031 8.54 -14.17 -1.45
CA PRO A 1031 9.33 -14.81 -2.48
C PRO A 1031 8.69 -16.17 -2.81
N PHE A 1032 7.88 -16.29 -3.87
CA PHE A 1032 7.27 -17.57 -4.27
C PHE A 1032 7.24 -17.67 -5.80
N GLU A 1033 7.52 -18.80 -6.43
CA GLU A 1033 7.99 -20.12 -5.97
C GLU A 1033 8.85 -20.68 -7.12
#